data_AF-A0A8J0UJV3-F1
#
_entry.id   AF-A0A8J0UJV3-F1
#
_cell.length_a   1.000
_cell.length_b   1.000
_cell.length_c   1.000
_cell.angle_alpha   90.00
_cell.angle_beta   90.00
_cell.angle_gamma   90.00
#
_symmetry.space_group_name_H-M   'P 1'
#
loop_
_entity.id
_entity.type
_entity.pdbx_description
1 polymer ?
#
loop_
_entity_poly.entity_id
_entity_poly.type
_entity_poly.pdbx_seq_one_letter_code
_entity_poly.pdbx_strand_id
1 'polypeptide(L)'
;MVRTMLESLIADKSGSKKTLRSSLEGPTILDIEKFHRESFFYTHLLNFSETLQQCCDLSQLWFREFFLELTMGRRIQFPIEMSMPWILTDHILETKEASMMEYVLYSLDLYNDSAHYALTKFKKQFLYDEIEAEVNLCFDQFVYKLADQIFAHYKVVAGGLLLDKRLRADCKNQGANISQPTSNRYDTLLKQRHVQLLGRSIDLNRLITQRISAALYRSLELAIGRFESEDLTSIVELDGLIEINRMTHKLLSKFLTLDSFDAMFREANHNVSAPYGRITLHVFWELNYDFLPNYCYNGSTYRFVRTVMPFSQEFQRDKQPNAQPQYLFGSKLLNLAYSSIFSYYRHFVGPPHFKVICRLLGYQGIAVVMEELLKVVKSLLQGTVLQYVKTLMEVMPTICRLPRHEYGSPGILEFFHHQLKDIVEYAELKTVCFQSLREVGNTLLFCLLIEQSLSLEEVCDLLHAAPFQNILPRVHVKEGERLEAKMKRLESKYAPLHLVPLIERLGTPQQIAIAREGDLLTKERLCCGLSMFEVILTRVQTFLDDAIWRGPLPSNGVMHVDECVEFHRLWSAMQFVYCIPVGTHEFTVEQCFGDGLNWAGCLIIALLRQHRQFDVLDFCYHLLKVQKHDGKDEVIKNVPLKKMVERIRKFQILNDEIFGILDKYLKSGEGENTPVEHVRCFQPPIHQSLASN
;
A
#
# COMPACT_ATOMS: atom_id res chain seq x y z
N MET A 1 -3.66 6.57 83.11
CA MET A 1 -4.38 6.66 84.39
C MET A 1 -5.36 5.51 84.59
N VAL A 2 -6.50 5.43 83.89
CA VAL A 2 -7.49 4.34 84.08
C VAL A 2 -6.86 2.95 83.89
N ARG A 3 -6.19 2.71 82.76
CA ARG A 3 -5.48 1.44 82.50
C ARG A 3 -4.46 1.09 83.60
N THR A 4 -3.62 2.05 83.97
CA THR A 4 -2.59 1.90 85.01
C THR A 4 -3.19 1.57 86.39
N MET A 5 -4.32 2.17 86.75
CA MET A 5 -5.03 1.87 87.99
C MET A 5 -5.64 0.46 87.95
N LEU A 6 -6.28 0.09 86.83
CA LEU A 6 -6.81 -1.26 86.64
C LEU A 6 -5.71 -2.32 86.65
N GLU A 7 -4.57 -2.05 86.03
CA GLU A 7 -3.37 -2.89 86.03
C GLU A 7 -2.87 -3.17 87.45
N SER A 8 -2.85 -2.15 88.33
CA SER A 8 -2.45 -2.31 89.74
C SER A 8 -3.40 -3.20 90.55
N LEU A 9 -4.69 -3.29 90.17
CA LEU A 9 -5.68 -4.14 90.83
C LEU A 9 -5.54 -5.61 90.43
N ILE A 10 -5.13 -5.88 89.19
CA ILE A 10 -4.97 -7.24 88.65
C ILE A 10 -3.52 -7.75 88.66
N ALA A 11 -2.56 -6.96 89.13
CA ALA A 11 -1.14 -7.32 89.18
C ALA A 11 -0.85 -8.43 90.20
N ASP A 12 -0.10 -9.44 89.77
CA ASP A 12 0.30 -10.59 90.60
C ASP A 12 1.46 -10.27 91.57
N LYS A 13 2.12 -9.12 91.41
CA LYS A 13 3.25 -8.69 92.25
C LYS A 13 2.95 -7.33 92.89
N SER A 14 2.90 -7.33 94.22
CA SER A 14 2.88 -6.12 95.05
C SER A 14 3.99 -6.18 96.10
N GLY A 15 4.53 -5.02 96.51
CA GLY A 15 5.52 -4.93 97.60
C GLY A 15 4.97 -5.27 99.01
N SER A 16 3.70 -5.66 99.13
CA SER A 16 2.98 -5.99 100.36
C SER A 16 2.66 -7.49 100.51
N LYS A 17 2.45 -7.97 101.75
CA LYS A 17 2.14 -9.38 102.09
C LYS A 17 0.82 -9.94 101.51
N LYS A 18 -0.08 -9.10 100.98
CA LYS A 18 -1.28 -9.48 100.23
C LYS A 18 -1.37 -8.61 98.96
N THR A 19 -1.70 -9.24 97.83
CA THR A 19 -1.95 -8.56 96.55
C THR A 19 -3.38 -8.03 96.50
N LEU A 20 -3.60 -6.89 95.82
CA LEU A 20 -4.95 -6.34 95.63
C LEU A 20 -5.87 -7.31 94.89
N ARG A 21 -5.29 -8.09 93.96
CA ARG A 21 -5.95 -9.18 93.23
C ARG A 21 -6.56 -10.25 94.15
N SER A 22 -5.90 -10.58 95.27
CA SER A 22 -6.39 -11.60 96.21
C SER A 22 -7.66 -11.21 96.99
N SER A 23 -8.09 -9.95 96.88
CA SER A 23 -9.27 -9.40 97.56
C SER A 23 -10.45 -9.14 96.60
N LEU A 24 -10.33 -9.54 95.33
CA LEU A 24 -11.36 -9.37 94.30
C LEU A 24 -11.99 -10.73 93.93
N GLU A 25 -13.25 -10.71 93.52
CA GLU A 25 -13.97 -11.93 93.11
C GLU A 25 -13.53 -12.40 91.71
N GLY A 26 -13.51 -13.72 91.48
CA GLY A 26 -13.06 -14.32 90.21
C GLY A 26 -13.67 -13.70 88.94
N PRO A 27 -15.00 -13.50 88.84
CA PRO A 27 -15.61 -12.86 87.68
C PRO A 27 -15.16 -11.40 87.46
N THR A 28 -15.01 -10.62 88.53
CA THR A 28 -14.59 -9.22 88.44
C THR A 28 -13.15 -9.06 87.96
N ILE A 29 -12.26 -10.00 88.32
CA ILE A 29 -10.89 -10.03 87.82
C ILE A 29 -10.88 -10.26 86.30
N LEU A 30 -11.72 -11.18 85.81
CA LEU A 30 -11.85 -11.47 84.38
C LEU A 30 -12.40 -10.27 83.59
N ASP A 31 -13.36 -9.53 84.14
CA ASP A 31 -13.89 -8.31 83.52
C ASP A 31 -12.83 -7.19 83.44
N ILE A 32 -12.05 -7.00 84.51
CA ILE A 32 -10.96 -6.02 84.51
C ILE A 32 -9.87 -6.43 83.51
N GLU A 33 -9.49 -7.70 83.47
CA GLU A 33 -8.53 -8.22 82.48
C GLU A 33 -9.02 -8.09 81.05
N LYS A 34 -10.31 -8.35 80.82
CA LYS A 34 -10.94 -8.21 79.50
C LYS A 34 -10.88 -6.76 79.04
N PHE A 35 -11.35 -5.82 79.87
CA PHE A 35 -11.30 -4.40 79.53
C PHE A 35 -9.85 -3.88 79.41
N HIS A 36 -8.94 -4.32 80.27
CA HIS A 36 -7.52 -3.95 80.21
C HIS A 36 -6.84 -4.49 78.95
N ARG A 37 -7.25 -5.64 78.42
CA ARG A 37 -6.73 -6.20 77.17
C ARG A 37 -7.30 -5.47 75.96
N GLU A 38 -8.62 -5.30 75.90
CA GLU A 38 -9.30 -4.62 74.79
C GLU A 38 -8.87 -3.15 74.68
N SER A 39 -8.74 -2.45 75.81
CA SER A 39 -8.34 -1.03 75.82
C SER A 39 -6.87 -0.76 75.50
N PHE A 40 -6.04 -1.79 75.24
CA PHE A 40 -4.62 -1.61 74.90
C PHE A 40 -4.45 -0.86 73.57
N PHE A 41 -5.27 -1.19 72.59
CA PHE A 41 -5.21 -0.59 71.26
C PHE A 41 -6.00 0.71 71.13
N TYR A 42 -6.70 1.16 72.18
CA TYR A 42 -7.57 2.34 72.07
C TYR A 42 -6.79 3.60 71.68
N THR A 43 -5.60 3.83 72.24
CA THR A 43 -4.78 4.98 71.84
C THR A 43 -4.36 4.89 70.37
N HIS A 44 -3.99 3.71 69.88
CA HIS A 44 -3.59 3.49 68.48
C HIS A 44 -4.79 3.70 67.53
N LEU A 45 -5.97 3.20 67.89
CA LEU A 45 -7.20 3.38 67.12
C LEU A 45 -7.70 4.83 67.14
N LEU A 46 -7.55 5.54 68.26
CA LEU A 46 -7.85 6.97 68.34
C LEU A 46 -6.87 7.79 67.48
N ASN A 47 -5.60 7.39 67.43
CA ASN A 47 -4.57 7.97 66.58
C ASN A 47 -4.46 7.22 65.24
N PHE A 48 -5.61 6.95 64.61
CA PHE A 48 -5.70 6.09 63.44
C PHE A 48 -4.78 6.53 62.29
N SER A 49 -4.76 7.82 61.96
CA SER A 49 -3.98 8.34 60.83
C SER A 49 -2.47 8.11 60.98
N GLU A 50 -1.94 8.33 62.19
CA GLU A 50 -0.51 8.14 62.45
C GLU A 50 -0.16 6.65 62.52
N THR A 51 -1.01 5.86 63.19
CA THR A 51 -0.82 4.41 63.30
C THR A 51 -0.86 3.75 61.93
N LEU A 52 -1.77 4.19 61.04
CA LEU A 52 -1.86 3.69 59.67
C LEU A 52 -0.55 3.92 58.90
N GLN A 53 0.02 5.12 58.97
CA GLN A 53 1.32 5.41 58.32
C GLN A 53 2.44 4.54 58.88
N GLN A 54 2.49 4.35 60.20
CA GLN A 54 3.49 3.51 60.85
C GLN A 54 3.35 2.02 60.46
N CYS A 55 2.12 1.54 60.26
CA CYS A 55 1.87 0.17 59.82
C CYS A 55 2.21 -0.08 58.34
N CYS A 56 2.34 0.98 57.53
CA CYS A 56 2.61 0.89 56.10
C CYS A 56 3.98 1.48 55.72
N ASP A 57 4.89 1.71 56.67
CA ASP A 57 6.18 2.36 56.43
C ASP A 57 7.15 1.42 55.69
N LEU A 58 7.37 1.68 54.39
CA LEU A 58 8.36 1.00 53.54
C LEU A 58 9.53 1.92 53.15
N SER A 59 9.67 3.08 53.81
CA SER A 59 10.65 4.12 53.46
C SER A 59 12.11 3.68 53.52
N GLN A 60 12.41 2.64 54.30
CA GLN A 60 13.78 2.19 54.58
C GLN A 60 14.45 1.45 53.42
N LEU A 61 13.69 1.05 52.39
CA LEU A 61 14.20 0.27 51.27
C LEU A 61 15.21 1.02 50.40
N TRP A 62 15.15 2.36 50.35
CA TRP A 62 16.09 3.18 49.58
C TRP A 62 17.37 3.53 50.35
N PHE A 63 17.25 3.74 51.68
CA PHE A 63 18.37 4.24 52.49
C PHE A 63 19.48 3.19 52.65
N ARG A 64 20.73 3.64 52.49
CA ARG A 64 21.90 2.76 52.45
C ARG A 64 23.17 3.36 53.04
N GLU A 65 23.03 4.38 53.91
CA GLU A 65 24.14 5.06 54.59
C GLU A 65 25.09 4.10 55.32
N PHE A 66 24.56 3.07 55.99
CA PHE A 66 25.36 2.05 56.65
C PHE A 66 26.30 1.34 55.66
N PHE A 67 25.80 0.97 54.49
CA PHE A 67 26.60 0.30 53.46
C PHE A 67 27.55 1.27 52.75
N LEU A 68 27.20 2.55 52.63
CA LEU A 68 28.11 3.58 52.11
C LEU A 68 29.32 3.78 53.04
N GLU A 69 29.10 3.83 54.35
CA GLU A 69 30.16 3.92 55.36
C GLU A 69 31.14 2.74 55.24
N LEU A 70 30.62 1.52 55.05
CA LEU A 70 31.44 0.32 54.86
C LEU A 70 32.31 0.35 53.59
N THR A 71 32.04 1.26 52.64
CA THR A 71 32.90 1.43 51.46
C THR A 71 34.17 2.24 51.74
N MET A 72 34.32 2.80 52.94
CA MET A 72 35.48 3.60 53.37
C MET A 72 35.82 4.73 52.37
N GLY A 73 34.80 5.45 51.90
CA GLY A 73 34.95 6.55 50.94
C GLY A 73 35.16 6.13 49.48
N ARG A 74 35.14 4.83 49.17
CA ARG A 74 35.25 4.33 47.78
C ARG A 74 34.02 4.64 46.93
N ARG A 75 32.84 4.71 47.54
CA ARG A 75 31.58 5.06 46.86
C ARG A 75 30.95 6.24 47.58
N ILE A 76 30.58 7.27 46.81
CA ILE A 76 29.80 8.39 47.32
C ILE A 76 28.29 8.11 47.26
N GLN A 77 27.86 7.26 46.33
CA GLN A 77 26.52 6.70 46.24
C GLN A 77 26.57 5.37 45.46
N PHE A 78 25.56 4.51 45.61
CA PHE A 78 25.39 3.29 44.81
C PHE A 78 24.57 3.57 43.53
N PRO A 79 24.82 2.83 42.45
CA PRO A 79 24.07 3.01 41.20
C PRO A 79 22.64 2.45 41.29
N ILE A 80 21.79 2.79 40.32
CA ILE A 80 20.35 2.50 40.37
C ILE A 80 20.04 1.00 40.31
N GLU A 81 20.88 0.20 39.67
CA GLU A 81 20.78 -1.27 39.67
C GLU A 81 20.99 -1.91 41.05
N MET A 82 21.45 -1.14 42.04
CA MET A 82 21.56 -1.53 43.45
C MET A 82 20.52 -0.84 44.34
N SER A 83 19.57 -0.09 43.77
CA SER A 83 18.51 0.60 44.49
C SER A 83 17.24 -0.25 44.51
N MET A 84 16.75 -0.60 45.70
CA MET A 84 15.61 -1.52 45.82
C MET A 84 14.33 -1.04 45.10
N PRO A 85 13.90 0.24 45.21
CA PRO A 85 12.75 0.72 44.45
C PRO A 85 12.92 0.48 42.94
N TRP A 86 14.09 0.82 42.39
CA TRP A 86 14.34 0.64 40.95
C TRP A 86 14.49 -0.83 40.55
N ILE A 87 15.16 -1.67 41.34
CA ILE A 87 15.27 -3.11 41.06
C ILE A 87 13.88 -3.74 40.89
N LEU A 88 12.94 -3.41 41.78
CA LEU A 88 11.58 -3.93 41.74
C LEU A 88 10.79 -3.40 40.53
N THR A 89 10.90 -2.09 40.26
CA THR A 89 10.22 -1.47 39.11
C THR A 89 10.77 -2.00 37.78
N ASP A 90 12.09 -1.99 37.61
CA ASP A 90 12.76 -2.35 36.37
C ASP A 90 12.57 -3.84 36.04
N HIS A 91 12.49 -4.70 37.06
CA HIS A 91 12.20 -6.10 36.86
C HIS A 91 10.86 -6.32 36.13
N ILE A 92 9.81 -5.58 36.50
CA ILE A 92 8.50 -5.66 35.83
C ILE A 92 8.60 -5.15 34.39
N LEU A 93 9.32 -4.05 34.17
CA LEU A 93 9.49 -3.45 32.84
C LEU A 93 10.30 -4.35 31.89
N GLU A 94 11.34 -5.00 32.39
CA GLU A 94 12.25 -5.83 31.61
C GLU A 94 11.62 -7.19 31.28
N THR A 95 10.96 -7.82 32.25
CA THR A 95 10.26 -9.10 32.05
C THR A 95 8.97 -8.95 31.25
N LYS A 96 8.37 -7.75 31.24
CA LYS A 96 7.08 -7.44 30.60
C LYS A 96 5.96 -8.32 31.15
N GLU A 97 6.06 -8.70 32.42
CA GLU A 97 5.17 -9.66 33.07
C GLU A 97 3.74 -9.12 33.16
N ALA A 98 2.81 -9.77 32.46
CA ALA A 98 1.44 -9.31 32.31
C ALA A 98 0.67 -9.28 33.64
N SER A 99 0.98 -10.21 34.54
CA SER A 99 0.34 -10.27 35.87
C SER A 99 0.81 -9.13 36.80
N MET A 100 2.00 -8.57 36.57
CA MET A 100 2.61 -7.55 37.42
C MET A 100 2.52 -6.13 36.86
N MET A 101 2.12 -5.97 35.60
CA MET A 101 2.08 -4.66 34.92
C MET A 101 1.20 -3.63 35.64
N GLU A 102 0.10 -4.05 36.26
CA GLU A 102 -0.78 -3.15 37.03
C GLU A 102 -0.17 -2.71 38.37
N TYR A 103 0.89 -3.38 38.82
CA TYR A 103 1.52 -3.13 40.13
C TYR A 103 2.76 -2.23 40.05
N VAL A 104 3.27 -1.96 38.85
CA VAL A 104 4.56 -1.28 38.68
C VAL A 104 4.62 0.10 39.34
N LEU A 105 3.51 0.83 39.37
CA LEU A 105 3.45 2.16 40.01
C LEU A 105 3.58 2.10 41.53
N TYR A 106 3.16 1.01 42.19
CA TYR A 106 3.34 0.86 43.63
C TYR A 106 4.82 0.69 44.02
N SER A 107 5.59 0.00 43.18
CA SER A 107 7.04 -0.09 43.41
C SER A 107 7.75 1.26 43.24
N LEU A 108 7.24 2.11 42.36
CA LEU A 108 7.74 3.46 42.14
C LEU A 108 7.34 4.43 43.28
N ASP A 109 6.20 4.17 43.93
CA ASP A 109 5.69 4.96 45.06
C ASP A 109 6.59 4.86 46.31
N LEU A 110 7.44 3.83 46.39
CA LEU A 110 8.45 3.70 47.46
C LEU A 110 9.38 4.92 47.56
N TYR A 111 9.61 5.63 46.44
CA TYR A 111 10.36 6.88 46.47
C TYR A 111 9.64 7.99 47.23
N ASN A 112 8.30 8.03 47.23
CA ASN A 112 7.54 8.99 48.02
C ASN A 112 7.73 8.73 49.53
N ASP A 113 7.71 7.46 49.94
CA ASP A 113 7.94 7.07 51.33
C ASP A 113 9.34 7.51 51.79
N SER A 114 10.37 7.18 51.02
CA SER A 114 11.75 7.56 51.34
C SER A 114 11.94 9.07 51.34
N ALA A 115 11.35 9.80 50.38
CA ALA A 115 11.45 11.26 50.34
C ALA A 115 10.74 11.92 51.52
N HIS A 116 9.54 11.48 51.85
CA HIS A 116 8.81 11.98 53.02
C HIS A 116 9.59 11.72 54.31
N TYR A 117 10.20 10.54 54.44
CA TYR A 117 11.02 10.18 55.61
C TYR A 117 12.30 11.03 55.69
N ALA A 118 12.99 11.24 54.57
CA ALA A 118 14.19 12.08 54.49
C ALA A 118 13.90 13.52 54.95
N LEU A 119 12.75 14.07 54.55
CA LEU A 119 12.34 15.44 54.89
C LEU A 119 11.81 15.58 56.32
N THR A 120 11.01 14.63 56.80
CA THR A 120 10.28 14.80 58.08
C THR A 120 10.96 14.13 59.27
N LYS A 121 11.61 12.98 59.07
CA LYS A 121 12.28 12.20 60.13
C LYS A 121 13.78 12.50 60.17
N PHE A 122 14.51 12.28 59.08
CA PHE A 122 15.95 12.55 59.03
C PHE A 122 16.27 14.05 58.98
N LYS A 123 15.40 14.84 58.33
CA LYS A 123 15.53 16.29 58.15
C LYS A 123 16.87 16.66 57.49
N LYS A 124 17.22 15.96 56.41
CA LYS A 124 18.46 16.18 55.64
C LYS A 124 18.14 16.49 54.18
N GLN A 125 18.68 17.59 53.68
CA GLN A 125 18.49 18.04 52.29
C GLN A 125 19.18 17.11 51.30
N PHE A 126 20.46 16.78 51.52
CA PHE A 126 21.23 15.95 50.59
C PHE A 126 20.58 14.58 50.31
N LEU A 127 19.93 13.97 51.30
CA LEU A 127 19.18 12.71 51.11
C LEU A 127 18.00 12.90 50.15
N TYR A 128 17.27 14.01 50.27
CA TYR A 128 16.19 14.32 49.33
C TYR A 128 16.73 14.63 47.94
N ASP A 129 17.83 15.40 47.84
CA ASP A 129 18.45 15.75 46.57
C ASP A 129 18.90 14.49 45.79
N GLU A 130 19.43 13.50 46.49
CA GLU A 130 19.82 12.20 45.91
C GLU A 130 18.61 11.36 45.49
N ILE A 131 17.54 11.30 46.31
CA ILE A 131 16.28 10.63 45.95
C ILE A 131 15.69 11.26 44.69
N GLU A 132 15.63 12.59 44.66
CA GLU A 132 15.08 13.34 43.54
C GLU A 132 15.87 13.12 42.25
N ALA A 133 17.20 13.15 42.33
CA ALA A 133 18.07 12.85 41.20
C ALA A 133 17.89 11.41 40.69
N GLU A 134 17.77 10.44 41.59
CA GLU A 134 17.52 9.04 41.23
C GLU A 134 16.16 8.86 40.55
N VAL A 135 15.09 9.44 41.12
CA VAL A 135 13.75 9.41 40.53
C VAL A 135 13.74 10.03 39.14
N ASN A 136 14.43 11.14 38.92
CA ASN A 136 14.47 11.80 37.62
C ASN A 136 15.04 10.86 36.53
N LEU A 137 16.16 10.18 36.82
CA LEU A 137 16.77 9.21 35.91
C LEU A 137 15.90 7.96 35.70
N CYS A 138 15.40 7.38 36.79
CA CYS A 138 14.58 6.17 36.76
C CYS A 138 13.25 6.40 36.04
N PHE A 139 12.62 7.56 36.24
CA PHE A 139 11.35 7.90 35.62
C PHE A 139 11.48 8.09 34.10
N ASP A 140 12.57 8.71 33.62
CA ASP A 140 12.85 8.81 32.19
C ASP A 140 13.00 7.43 31.53
N GLN A 141 13.70 6.52 32.20
CA GLN A 141 13.83 5.12 31.76
C GLN A 141 12.48 4.37 31.83
N PHE A 142 11.70 4.59 32.88
CA PHE A 142 10.36 4.02 33.05
C PHE A 142 9.47 4.38 31.86
N VAL A 143 9.37 5.67 31.53
CA VAL A 143 8.54 6.14 30.40
C VAL A 143 9.08 5.61 29.07
N TYR A 144 10.41 5.52 28.88
CA TYR A 144 11.00 4.93 27.68
C TYR A 144 10.63 3.46 27.52
N LYS A 145 10.95 2.61 28.50
CA LYS A 145 10.72 1.16 28.44
C LYS A 145 9.23 0.84 28.35
N LEU A 146 8.38 1.58 29.07
CA LEU A 146 6.94 1.39 29.05
C LEU A 146 6.32 1.76 27.69
N ALA A 147 6.67 2.92 27.13
CA ALA A 147 6.12 3.32 25.82
C ALA A 147 6.59 2.38 24.68
N ASP A 148 7.86 1.98 24.70
CA ASP A 148 8.45 1.06 23.72
C ASP A 148 7.74 -0.30 23.71
N GLN A 149 7.54 -0.91 24.88
CA GLN A 149 6.86 -2.20 24.98
C GLN A 149 5.35 -2.11 24.66
N ILE A 150 4.68 -0.99 25.00
CA ILE A 150 3.27 -0.76 24.65
C ILE A 150 3.12 -0.69 23.12
N PHE A 151 3.95 0.10 22.45
CA PHE A 151 3.92 0.21 21.00
C PHE A 151 4.17 -1.13 20.33
N ALA A 152 5.23 -1.84 20.75
CA ALA A 152 5.55 -3.16 20.24
C ALA A 152 4.40 -4.17 20.45
N HIS A 153 3.77 -4.17 21.63
CA HIS A 153 2.64 -5.03 21.92
C HIS A 153 1.46 -4.79 20.97
N TYR A 154 0.98 -3.55 20.83
CA TYR A 154 -0.16 -3.26 19.95
C TYR A 154 0.19 -3.42 18.46
N LYS A 155 1.46 -3.28 18.06
CA LYS A 155 1.91 -3.63 16.71
C LYS A 155 1.80 -5.12 16.43
N VAL A 156 2.30 -5.97 17.33
CA VAL A 156 2.21 -7.43 17.20
C VAL A 156 0.76 -7.88 17.23
N VAL A 157 -0.09 -7.27 18.07
CA VAL A 157 -1.53 -7.53 18.07
C VAL A 157 -2.16 -7.18 16.73
N ALA A 158 -1.89 -6.00 16.16
CA ALA A 158 -2.40 -5.60 14.85
C ALA A 158 -1.97 -6.56 13.72
N GLY A 159 -0.66 -6.84 13.62
CA GLY A 159 -0.13 -7.80 12.64
C GLY A 159 -0.68 -9.21 12.86
N GLY A 160 -0.98 -9.56 14.12
CA GLY A 160 -1.59 -10.83 14.47
C GLY A 160 -3.05 -10.96 14.04
N LEU A 161 -3.85 -9.91 14.23
CA LEU A 161 -5.27 -9.84 13.90
C LEU A 161 -5.53 -9.91 12.39
N LEU A 162 -4.66 -9.28 11.60
CA LEU A 162 -4.80 -9.21 10.13
C LEU A 162 -4.17 -10.39 9.40
N LEU A 163 -3.40 -11.24 10.10
CA LEU A 163 -2.77 -12.41 9.47
C LEU A 163 -3.82 -13.45 9.10
N ASP A 164 -3.72 -13.98 7.88
CA ASP A 164 -4.67 -14.96 7.36
C ASP A 164 -4.82 -16.19 8.29
N LYS A 165 -6.08 -16.54 8.57
CA LYS A 165 -6.41 -17.60 9.54
C LYS A 165 -6.10 -18.99 8.98
N ARG A 166 -6.22 -19.18 7.67
CA ARG A 166 -5.92 -20.46 7.02
C ARG A 166 -4.42 -20.74 7.03
N LEU A 167 -3.60 -19.73 6.67
CA LEU A 167 -2.15 -19.82 6.79
C LEU A 167 -1.71 -20.20 8.20
N ARG A 168 -2.28 -19.57 9.24
CA ARG A 168 -1.99 -19.94 10.64
C ARG A 168 -2.30 -21.41 10.94
N ALA A 169 -3.42 -21.93 10.44
CA ALA A 169 -3.78 -23.33 10.64
C ALA A 169 -2.82 -24.27 9.90
N ASP A 170 -2.46 -23.95 8.66
CA ASP A 170 -1.54 -24.75 7.85
C ASP A 170 -0.13 -24.79 8.44
N CYS A 171 0.39 -23.64 8.89
CA CYS A 171 1.68 -23.57 9.59
C CYS A 171 1.67 -24.37 10.90
N LYS A 172 0.56 -24.35 11.66
CA LYS A 172 0.41 -25.18 12.87
C LYS A 172 0.45 -26.68 12.53
N ASN A 173 -0.21 -27.09 11.45
CA ASN A 173 -0.21 -28.50 11.01
C ASN A 173 1.17 -28.96 10.53
N GLN A 174 1.99 -28.05 10.01
CA GLN A 174 3.37 -28.31 9.58
C GLN A 174 4.39 -28.21 10.73
N GLY A 175 3.96 -27.98 11.97
CA GLY A 175 4.85 -27.83 13.13
C GLY A 175 5.52 -26.45 13.27
N ALA A 176 5.22 -25.49 12.38
CA ALA A 176 5.73 -24.12 12.40
C ALA A 176 4.70 -23.15 13.00
N ASN A 177 4.31 -23.35 14.26
CA ASN A 177 3.22 -22.56 14.86
C ASN A 177 3.55 -21.07 15.02
N ILE A 178 2.78 -20.20 14.35
CA ILE A 178 2.84 -18.75 14.54
C ILE A 178 2.06 -18.41 15.82
N SER A 179 2.78 -18.27 16.93
CA SER A 179 2.18 -17.99 18.24
C SER A 179 1.30 -16.74 18.21
N GLN A 180 0.17 -16.81 18.90
CA GLN A 180 -0.63 -15.62 19.17
C GLN A 180 0.12 -14.74 20.17
N PRO A 181 0.04 -13.40 20.04
CA PRO A 181 0.61 -12.51 21.03
C PRO A 181 0.02 -12.80 22.40
N THR A 182 0.87 -12.83 23.42
CA THR A 182 0.43 -12.90 24.82
C THR A 182 -0.33 -11.62 25.17
N SER A 183 -1.49 -11.77 25.80
CA SER A 183 -2.25 -10.63 26.31
C SER A 183 -1.49 -9.96 27.45
N ASN A 184 -1.52 -8.64 27.53
CA ASN A 184 -0.90 -7.86 28.60
C ASN A 184 -1.88 -6.79 29.12
N ARG A 185 -1.56 -6.16 30.26
CA ARG A 185 -2.45 -5.30 31.05
C ARG A 185 -1.90 -3.87 31.13
N TYR A 186 -1.77 -3.21 29.98
CA TYR A 186 -1.29 -1.82 29.91
C TYR A 186 -2.39 -0.77 30.14
N ASP A 187 -3.66 -1.16 30.05
CA ASP A 187 -4.82 -0.27 30.08
C ASP A 187 -4.88 0.64 31.32
N THR A 188 -4.52 0.13 32.49
CA THR A 188 -4.54 0.89 33.76
C THR A 188 -3.45 1.96 33.77
N LEU A 189 -2.27 1.65 33.24
CA LEU A 189 -1.15 2.59 33.10
C LEU A 189 -1.45 3.67 32.08
N LEU A 190 -2.05 3.29 30.94
CA LEU A 190 -2.47 4.23 29.90
C LEU A 190 -3.54 5.20 30.38
N LYS A 191 -4.32 4.86 31.41
CA LYS A 191 -5.35 5.75 31.98
C LYS A 191 -4.83 6.74 33.03
N GLN A 192 -3.56 6.64 33.45
CA GLN A 192 -3.01 7.50 34.49
C GLN A 192 -2.79 8.93 33.98
N ARG A 193 -3.50 9.89 34.58
CA ARG A 193 -3.43 11.32 34.23
C ARG A 193 -2.73 12.18 35.29
N HIS A 194 -2.50 11.65 36.48
CA HIS A 194 -1.98 12.40 37.63
C HIS A 194 -1.26 11.48 38.65
N VAL A 195 -0.16 10.85 38.21
CA VAL A 195 0.71 10.07 39.12
C VAL A 195 1.37 11.03 40.11
N GLN A 196 1.17 10.80 41.40
CA GLN A 196 1.77 11.61 42.46
C GLN A 196 3.17 11.08 42.76
N LEU A 197 4.20 11.87 42.47
CA LEU A 197 5.59 11.46 42.70
C LEU A 197 6.43 12.67 43.11
N LEU A 198 7.06 12.59 44.27
CA LEU A 198 7.86 13.65 44.90
C LEU A 198 7.14 15.01 44.93
N GLY A 199 5.83 15.01 45.16
CA GLY A 199 4.98 16.21 45.17
C GLY A 199 4.56 16.73 43.79
N ARG A 200 5.00 16.10 42.69
CA ARG A 200 4.55 16.40 41.33
C ARG A 200 3.31 15.60 40.99
N SER A 201 2.46 16.17 40.15
CA SER A 201 1.35 15.47 39.48
C SER A 201 1.72 15.24 38.02
N ILE A 202 2.07 13.99 37.67
CA ILE A 202 2.59 13.63 36.35
C ILE A 202 1.49 13.02 35.48
N ASP A 203 1.28 13.58 34.29
CA ASP A 203 0.39 12.99 33.26
C ASP A 203 1.16 11.92 32.46
N LEU A 204 1.11 10.68 32.94
CA LEU A 204 1.78 9.54 32.29
C LEU A 204 1.20 9.24 30.91
N ASN A 205 -0.13 9.36 30.72
CA ASN A 205 -0.78 9.19 29.42
C ASN A 205 -0.20 10.15 28.38
N ARG A 206 0.01 11.43 28.74
CA ARG A 206 0.61 12.42 27.84
C ARG A 206 2.03 12.03 27.42
N LEU A 207 2.88 11.62 28.36
CA LEU A 207 4.27 11.24 28.07
C LEU A 207 4.36 9.99 27.19
N ILE A 208 3.50 9.00 27.45
CA ILE A 208 3.40 7.80 26.61
C ILE A 208 2.90 8.17 25.20
N THR A 209 1.88 9.01 25.09
CA THR A 209 1.31 9.46 23.82
C THR A 209 2.37 10.12 22.93
N GLN A 210 3.22 10.98 23.48
CA GLN A 210 4.30 11.63 22.74
C GLN A 210 5.26 10.62 22.09
N ARG A 211 5.69 9.61 22.85
CA ARG A 211 6.61 8.57 22.35
C ARG A 211 5.95 7.64 21.35
N ILE A 212 4.70 7.26 21.59
CA ILE A 212 3.94 6.38 20.70
C ILE A 212 3.61 7.08 19.38
N SER A 213 3.28 8.37 19.42
CA SER A 213 3.09 9.18 18.20
C SER A 213 4.37 9.16 17.35
N ALA A 214 5.53 9.43 17.94
CA ALA A 214 6.82 9.36 17.25
C ALA A 214 7.13 7.95 16.68
N ALA A 215 6.78 6.88 17.41
CA ALA A 215 6.96 5.51 16.95
C ALA A 215 6.05 5.16 15.75
N LEU A 216 4.82 5.69 15.71
CA LEU A 216 3.92 5.55 14.57
C LEU A 216 4.44 6.30 13.33
N TYR A 217 4.89 7.56 13.48
CA TYR A 217 5.54 8.30 12.39
C TYR A 217 6.74 7.53 11.84
N ARG A 218 7.60 7.02 12.73
CA ARG A 218 8.75 6.20 12.32
C ARG A 218 8.36 4.92 11.58
N SER A 219 7.25 4.28 11.96
CA SER A 219 6.76 3.07 11.27
C SER A 219 6.21 3.35 9.88
N LEU A 220 5.57 4.51 9.69
CA LEU A 220 5.09 4.96 8.38
C LEU A 220 6.26 5.36 7.48
N GLU A 221 7.21 6.13 8.02
CA GLU A 221 8.45 6.51 7.34
C GLU A 221 9.22 5.28 6.83
N LEU A 222 9.39 4.27 7.68
CA LEU A 222 10.06 3.03 7.30
C LEU A 222 9.28 2.21 6.28
N ALA A 223 7.95 2.23 6.31
CA ALA A 223 7.14 1.55 5.31
C ALA A 223 7.36 2.16 3.91
N ILE A 224 7.32 3.49 3.81
CA ILE A 224 7.52 4.22 2.55
C ILE A 224 8.98 4.11 2.09
N GLY A 225 9.95 4.32 2.99
CA GLY A 225 11.38 4.20 2.65
C GLY A 225 11.79 2.79 2.21
N ARG A 226 11.10 1.73 2.66
CA ARG A 226 11.29 0.38 2.12
C ARG A 226 10.78 0.27 0.69
N PHE A 227 9.60 0.83 0.39
CA PHE A 227 9.08 0.84 -0.98
C PHE A 227 10.01 1.58 -1.94
N GLU A 228 10.57 2.72 -1.54
CA GLU A 228 11.54 3.51 -2.34
C GLU A 228 12.83 2.74 -2.67
N SER A 229 13.18 1.72 -1.87
CA SER A 229 14.34 0.85 -2.12
C SER A 229 14.04 -0.39 -2.96
N GLU A 230 12.79 -0.57 -3.41
CA GLU A 230 12.30 -1.76 -4.08
C GLU A 230 11.58 -1.45 -5.41
N ASP A 231 11.33 -2.49 -6.21
CA ASP A 231 10.59 -2.37 -7.46
C ASP A 231 9.07 -2.21 -7.27
N LEU A 232 8.37 -1.86 -8.36
CA LEU A 232 6.92 -1.60 -8.35
C LEU A 232 6.09 -2.76 -7.76
N THR A 233 6.57 -4.00 -7.85
CA THR A 233 5.83 -5.18 -7.36
C THR A 233 5.68 -5.21 -5.84
N SER A 234 6.57 -4.54 -5.12
CA SER A 234 6.55 -4.41 -3.67
C SER A 234 5.41 -3.52 -3.13
N ILE A 235 4.70 -2.80 -3.99
CA ILE A 235 3.62 -1.89 -3.57
C ILE A 235 2.49 -2.62 -2.82
N VAL A 236 2.26 -3.91 -3.11
CA VAL A 236 1.27 -4.74 -2.40
C VAL A 236 1.71 -5.01 -0.96
N GLU A 237 3.02 -5.17 -0.72
CA GLU A 237 3.58 -5.31 0.62
C GLU A 237 3.49 -4.00 1.41
N LEU A 238 3.81 -2.87 0.74
CA LEU A 238 3.64 -1.53 1.31
C LEU A 238 2.21 -1.34 1.81
N ASP A 239 1.23 -1.68 0.99
CA ASP A 239 -0.18 -1.53 1.33
C ASP A 239 -0.59 -2.35 2.55
N GLY A 240 -0.18 -3.62 2.59
CA GLY A 240 -0.41 -4.47 3.75
C GLY A 240 0.22 -3.91 5.03
N LEU A 241 1.41 -3.33 4.92
CA LEU A 241 2.10 -2.70 6.05
C LEU A 241 1.43 -1.40 6.50
N ILE A 242 0.92 -0.58 5.57
CA ILE A 242 0.10 0.60 5.88
C ILE A 242 -1.17 0.19 6.62
N GLU A 243 -1.85 -0.88 6.20
CA GLU A 243 -3.07 -1.35 6.86
C GLU A 243 -2.79 -1.88 8.28
N ILE A 244 -1.64 -2.53 8.50
CA ILE A 244 -1.20 -2.90 9.85
C ILE A 244 -0.93 -1.65 10.70
N ASN A 245 -0.26 -0.62 10.14
CA ASN A 245 -0.07 0.65 10.83
C ASN A 245 -1.41 1.33 11.18
N ARG A 246 -2.39 1.29 10.27
CA ARG A 246 -3.76 1.81 10.50
C ARG A 246 -4.45 1.06 11.62
N MET A 247 -4.33 -0.27 11.65
CA MET A 247 -4.87 -1.09 12.75
C MET A 247 -4.16 -0.81 14.08
N THR A 248 -2.83 -0.65 14.08
CA THR A 248 -2.07 -0.27 15.29
C THR A 248 -2.53 1.09 15.83
N HIS A 249 -2.68 2.09 14.95
CA HIS A 249 -3.25 3.40 15.30
C HIS A 249 -4.65 3.27 15.91
N LYS A 250 -5.53 2.48 15.29
CA LYS A 250 -6.90 2.24 15.79
C LYS A 250 -6.94 1.58 17.16
N LEU A 251 -6.02 0.64 17.45
CA LEU A 251 -5.93 -0.01 18.75
C LEU A 251 -5.44 0.96 19.84
N LEU A 252 -4.43 1.76 19.53
CA LEU A 252 -3.84 2.75 20.44
C LEU A 252 -4.78 3.93 20.71
N SER A 253 -5.52 4.37 19.71
CA SER A 253 -6.48 5.50 19.80
C SER A 253 -7.65 5.24 20.75
N LYS A 254 -7.83 4.00 21.22
CA LYS A 254 -8.80 3.69 22.29
C LYS A 254 -8.39 4.26 23.65
N PHE A 255 -7.11 4.49 23.86
CA PHE A 255 -6.54 4.92 25.14
C PHE A 255 -5.78 6.25 25.03
N LEU A 256 -5.28 6.58 23.84
CA LEU A 256 -4.42 7.73 23.58
C LEU A 256 -5.09 8.68 22.59
N THR A 257 -4.80 9.98 22.72
CA THR A 257 -5.22 10.98 21.74
C THR A 257 -4.07 11.18 20.74
N LEU A 258 -4.17 10.52 19.59
CA LEU A 258 -3.20 10.62 18.50
C LEU A 258 -3.75 11.52 17.40
N ASP A 259 -2.86 12.07 16.58
CA ASP A 259 -3.26 12.71 15.31
C ASP A 259 -4.02 11.70 14.44
N SER A 260 -4.85 12.18 13.52
CA SER A 260 -5.57 11.28 12.62
C SER A 260 -4.57 10.49 11.77
N PHE A 261 -4.88 9.21 11.52
CA PHE A 261 -3.98 8.35 10.75
C PHE A 261 -3.64 8.96 9.38
N ASP A 262 -4.63 9.57 8.72
CA ASP A 262 -4.43 10.17 7.40
C ASP A 262 -3.52 11.41 7.45
N ALA A 263 -3.52 12.18 8.55
CA ALA A 263 -2.57 13.27 8.74
C ALA A 263 -1.14 12.72 8.92
N MET A 264 -0.97 11.73 9.80
CA MET A 264 0.34 11.09 10.03
C MET A 264 0.89 10.46 8.74
N PHE A 265 0.03 9.79 7.98
CA PHE A 265 0.39 9.17 6.70
C PHE A 265 0.76 10.19 5.64
N ARG A 266 -0.02 11.28 5.48
CA ARG A 266 0.31 12.35 4.54
C ARG A 266 1.62 13.03 4.90
N GLU A 267 1.90 13.25 6.18
CA GLU A 267 3.17 13.83 6.62
C GLU A 267 4.34 12.90 6.28
N ALA A 268 4.29 11.61 6.64
CA ALA A 268 5.34 10.65 6.29
C ALA A 268 5.52 10.49 4.76
N ASN A 269 4.42 10.58 4.00
CA ASN A 269 4.45 10.55 2.54
C ASN A 269 4.87 11.89 1.90
N HIS A 270 5.21 12.91 2.71
CA HIS A 270 5.51 14.27 2.26
C HIS A 270 4.40 14.90 1.39
N ASN A 271 3.14 14.54 1.64
CA ASN A 271 1.96 14.95 0.86
C ASN A 271 1.05 15.94 1.64
N VAL A 272 1.67 16.85 2.40
CA VAL A 272 0.99 17.93 3.13
C VAL A 272 1.30 19.28 2.49
N SER A 273 2.59 19.59 2.33
CA SER A 273 3.07 20.82 1.69
C SER A 273 3.41 20.65 0.21
N ALA A 274 3.39 19.41 -0.30
CA ALA A 274 3.63 19.08 -1.71
C ALA A 274 2.37 18.43 -2.33
N PRO A 275 2.16 18.61 -3.65
CA PRO A 275 0.98 18.07 -4.34
C PRO A 275 1.06 16.56 -4.59
N TYR A 276 2.26 15.98 -4.59
CA TYR A 276 2.48 14.56 -4.85
C TYR A 276 3.38 13.99 -3.75
N GLY A 277 2.92 12.91 -3.14
CA GLY A 277 3.69 12.21 -2.12
C GLY A 277 4.79 11.33 -2.71
N ARG A 278 5.70 10.90 -1.82
CA ARG A 278 6.81 9.98 -2.11
C ARG A 278 6.38 8.72 -2.85
N ILE A 279 5.27 8.09 -2.44
CA ILE A 279 4.75 6.88 -3.10
C ILE A 279 4.43 7.14 -4.58
N THR A 280 3.76 8.25 -4.89
CA THR A 280 3.40 8.61 -6.28
C THR A 280 4.64 8.85 -7.12
N LEU A 281 5.63 9.57 -6.57
CA LEU A 281 6.89 9.85 -7.24
C LEU A 281 7.68 8.56 -7.51
N HIS A 282 7.74 7.65 -6.53
CA HIS A 282 8.42 6.36 -6.69
C HIS A 282 7.71 5.44 -7.68
N VAL A 283 6.37 5.43 -7.71
CA VAL A 283 5.63 4.69 -8.75
C VAL A 283 6.00 5.18 -10.13
N PHE A 284 6.03 6.49 -10.38
CA PHE A 284 6.45 7.02 -11.67
C PHE A 284 7.92 6.68 -11.98
N TRP A 285 8.81 6.78 -10.99
CA TRP A 285 10.22 6.42 -11.13
C TRP A 285 10.38 4.97 -11.58
N GLU A 286 9.74 4.04 -10.90
CA GLU A 286 9.78 2.61 -11.22
C GLU A 286 9.08 2.30 -12.56
N LEU A 287 8.04 3.06 -12.92
CA LEU A 287 7.45 2.93 -14.26
C LEU A 287 8.48 3.26 -15.35
N ASN A 288 9.13 4.42 -15.23
CA ASN A 288 10.07 4.92 -16.23
C ASN A 288 11.33 4.06 -16.34
N TYR A 289 11.91 3.63 -15.21
CA TYR A 289 13.22 2.97 -15.21
C TYR A 289 13.17 1.44 -15.20
N ASP A 290 12.05 0.82 -14.79
CA ASP A 290 11.96 -0.65 -14.71
C ASP A 290 10.75 -1.23 -15.47
N PHE A 291 9.53 -0.78 -15.18
CA PHE A 291 8.31 -1.40 -15.74
C PHE A 291 8.27 -1.32 -17.27
N LEU A 292 8.37 -0.11 -17.82
CA LEU A 292 8.30 0.11 -19.27
C LEU A 292 9.39 -0.67 -20.03
N PRO A 293 10.68 -0.60 -19.65
CA PRO A 293 11.76 -1.26 -20.39
C PRO A 293 11.89 -2.77 -20.14
N ASN A 294 11.45 -3.29 -18.99
CA ASN A 294 11.80 -4.65 -18.56
C ASN A 294 10.62 -5.62 -18.44
N TYR A 295 9.38 -5.19 -18.70
CA TYR A 295 8.21 -6.07 -18.58
C TYR A 295 7.55 -6.40 -19.92
N CYS A 296 7.01 -7.61 -20.00
CA CYS A 296 6.32 -8.20 -21.14
C CYS A 296 4.85 -8.43 -20.75
N TYR A 297 3.92 -7.77 -21.44
CA TYR A 297 2.49 -8.00 -21.23
C TYR A 297 2.04 -9.33 -21.86
N ASN A 298 1.15 -10.04 -21.17
CA ASN A 298 0.45 -11.20 -21.70
C ASN A 298 -1.06 -10.99 -21.56
N GLY A 299 -1.72 -10.65 -22.67
CA GLY A 299 -3.14 -10.32 -22.75
C GLY A 299 -4.07 -11.47 -22.38
N SER A 300 -3.63 -12.72 -22.54
CA SER A 300 -4.43 -13.90 -22.12
C SER A 300 -4.53 -14.02 -20.60
N THR A 301 -3.51 -13.56 -19.87
CA THR A 301 -3.46 -13.66 -18.40
C THR A 301 -3.70 -12.34 -17.69
N TYR A 302 -3.75 -11.23 -18.42
CA TYR A 302 -3.80 -9.86 -17.90
C TYR A 302 -2.66 -9.57 -16.92
N ARG A 303 -1.45 -10.06 -17.22
CA ARG A 303 -0.27 -9.90 -16.37
C ARG A 303 0.95 -9.49 -17.18
N PHE A 304 1.80 -8.71 -16.56
CA PHE A 304 3.15 -8.44 -17.01
C PHE A 304 4.14 -9.33 -16.27
N VAL A 305 5.13 -9.85 -16.99
CA VAL A 305 6.26 -10.60 -16.42
C VAL A 305 7.57 -9.98 -16.89
N ARG A 306 8.66 -10.17 -16.15
CA ARG A 306 9.96 -9.63 -16.58
C ARG A 306 10.43 -10.27 -17.88
N THR A 307 11.12 -9.49 -18.70
CA THR A 307 11.79 -9.98 -19.91
C THR A 307 12.88 -10.98 -19.57
N VAL A 308 13.10 -11.94 -20.47
CA VAL A 308 14.17 -12.94 -20.36
C VAL A 308 15.55 -12.38 -20.73
N MET A 309 15.58 -11.25 -21.46
CA MET A 309 16.81 -10.61 -21.91
C MET A 309 16.74 -9.12 -21.59
N PRO A 310 17.49 -8.61 -20.60
CA PRO A 310 17.49 -7.20 -20.29
C PRO A 310 18.20 -6.45 -21.42
N PHE A 311 17.46 -5.57 -22.08
CA PHE A 311 17.99 -4.66 -23.11
C PHE A 311 18.26 -3.26 -22.56
N SER A 312 17.74 -2.95 -21.37
CA SER A 312 18.02 -1.72 -20.61
C SER A 312 19.00 -2.01 -19.47
N GLN A 313 19.72 -0.98 -19.02
CA GLN A 313 20.66 -1.11 -17.91
C GLN A 313 19.92 -1.39 -16.61
N GLU A 314 20.40 -2.37 -15.84
CA GLU A 314 19.88 -2.60 -14.50
C GLU A 314 20.19 -1.40 -13.60
N PHE A 315 19.13 -0.82 -13.03
CA PHE A 315 19.25 0.27 -12.09
C PHE A 315 19.59 -0.26 -10.69
N GLN A 316 20.72 0.18 -10.14
CA GLN A 316 21.09 -0.17 -8.76
C GLN A 316 20.23 0.64 -7.78
N ARG A 317 19.42 -0.05 -6.99
CA ARG A 317 18.62 0.54 -5.91
C ARG A 317 19.42 0.65 -4.62
N ASP A 318 19.10 1.66 -3.82
CA ASP A 318 19.66 1.82 -2.49
C ASP A 318 19.23 0.68 -1.56
N LYS A 319 20.04 0.41 -0.53
CA LYS A 319 19.74 -0.67 0.42
C LYS A 319 18.58 -0.29 1.33
N GLN A 320 17.75 -1.29 1.64
CA GLN A 320 16.66 -1.16 2.60
C GLN A 320 17.15 -0.63 3.96
N PRO A 321 16.38 0.28 4.60
CA PRO A 321 16.69 0.75 5.95
C PRO A 321 16.53 -0.39 6.97
N ASN A 322 17.53 -0.56 7.85
CA ASN A 322 17.47 -1.54 8.93
C ASN A 322 16.52 -1.04 10.04
N ALA A 323 15.59 -1.89 10.47
CA ALA A 323 14.57 -1.53 11.46
C ALA A 323 14.30 -2.67 12.44
N GLN A 324 14.00 -2.31 13.69
CA GLN A 324 13.49 -3.26 14.66
C GLN A 324 12.10 -3.78 14.22
N PRO A 325 11.74 -5.04 14.51
CA PRO A 325 10.49 -5.65 14.02
C PRO A 325 9.22 -4.89 14.39
N GLN A 326 9.21 -4.19 15.53
CA GLN A 326 8.06 -3.39 15.99
C GLN A 326 7.72 -2.20 15.08
N TYR A 327 8.65 -1.74 14.25
CA TYR A 327 8.36 -0.70 13.25
C TYR A 327 7.92 -1.27 11.90
N LEU A 328 7.87 -2.61 11.77
CA LEU A 328 7.45 -3.34 10.56
C LEU A 328 6.17 -4.14 10.85
N PHE A 329 6.18 -5.47 10.75
CA PHE A 329 4.99 -6.29 10.99
C PHE A 329 4.79 -6.67 12.47
N GLY A 330 5.68 -6.23 13.36
CA GLY A 330 5.58 -6.37 14.81
C GLY A 330 6.65 -7.29 15.41
N SER A 331 6.85 -8.49 14.86
CA SER A 331 7.81 -9.48 15.36
C SER A 331 8.58 -10.13 14.21
N LYS A 332 9.69 -10.80 14.52
CA LYS A 332 10.49 -11.52 13.50
C LYS A 332 9.68 -12.59 12.77
N LEU A 333 8.83 -13.32 13.50
CA LEU A 333 7.95 -14.35 12.92
C LEU A 333 6.88 -13.73 12.02
N LEU A 334 6.28 -12.60 12.42
CA LEU A 334 5.31 -11.91 11.57
C LEU A 334 5.97 -11.31 10.34
N ASN A 335 7.17 -10.73 10.46
CA ASN A 335 7.93 -10.23 9.30
C ASN A 335 8.17 -11.34 8.27
N LEU A 336 8.59 -12.52 8.73
CA LEU A 336 8.78 -13.68 7.85
C LEU A 336 7.45 -14.09 7.18
N ALA A 337 6.38 -14.23 7.96
CA ALA A 337 5.08 -14.66 7.46
C ALA A 337 4.52 -13.71 6.39
N TYR A 338 4.54 -12.41 6.66
CA TYR A 338 4.07 -11.41 5.69
C TYR A 338 4.99 -11.32 4.46
N SER A 339 6.31 -11.39 4.64
CA SER A 339 7.24 -11.43 3.51
C SER A 339 6.97 -12.64 2.60
N SER A 340 6.66 -13.82 3.16
CA SER A 340 6.25 -15.00 2.37
C SER A 340 4.87 -14.84 1.71
N ILE A 341 3.92 -14.12 2.33
CA ILE A 341 2.63 -13.82 1.69
C ILE A 341 2.85 -12.91 0.49
N PHE A 342 3.66 -11.86 0.65
CA PHE A 342 3.86 -10.86 -0.38
C PHE A 342 4.86 -11.29 -1.46
N SER A 343 5.70 -12.29 -1.21
CA SER A 343 6.61 -12.85 -2.23
C SER A 343 5.86 -13.38 -3.46
N TYR A 344 4.62 -13.86 -3.30
CA TYR A 344 3.77 -14.30 -4.41
C TYR A 344 3.42 -13.19 -5.40
N TYR A 345 3.55 -11.92 -5.01
CA TYR A 345 3.26 -10.75 -5.85
C TYR A 345 4.51 -10.19 -6.54
N ARG A 346 5.70 -10.78 -6.35
CA ARG A 346 6.97 -10.24 -6.86
C ARG A 346 7.32 -10.62 -8.29
N HIS A 347 6.71 -11.68 -8.80
CA HIS A 347 7.07 -12.25 -10.10
C HIS A 347 6.20 -11.77 -11.27
N PHE A 348 5.22 -10.88 -11.00
CA PHE A 348 4.36 -10.31 -12.04
C PHE A 348 3.82 -8.94 -11.60
N VAL A 349 3.28 -8.18 -12.55
CA VAL A 349 2.42 -7.02 -12.29
C VAL A 349 1.05 -7.29 -12.92
N GLY A 350 -0.04 -7.09 -12.18
CA GLY A 350 -1.39 -7.35 -12.68
C GLY A 350 -2.46 -6.67 -11.84
N PRO A 351 -3.74 -7.09 -11.94
CA PRO A 351 -4.86 -6.45 -11.25
C PRO A 351 -4.65 -6.14 -9.75
N PRO A 352 -4.05 -7.01 -8.90
CA PRO A 352 -3.83 -6.66 -7.50
C PRO A 352 -2.89 -5.46 -7.33
N HIS A 353 -1.87 -5.33 -8.17
CA HIS A 353 -0.93 -4.20 -8.14
C HIS A 353 -1.61 -2.91 -8.63
N PHE A 354 -2.30 -2.96 -9.78
CA PHE A 354 -3.01 -1.79 -10.31
C PHE A 354 -4.08 -1.27 -9.35
N LYS A 355 -4.80 -2.16 -8.64
CA LYS A 355 -5.75 -1.78 -7.59
C LYS A 355 -5.07 -1.00 -6.45
N VAL A 356 -3.91 -1.45 -6.00
CA VAL A 356 -3.16 -0.76 -4.92
C VAL A 356 -2.61 0.58 -5.42
N ILE A 357 -2.05 0.61 -6.63
CA ILE A 357 -1.58 1.85 -7.27
C ILE A 357 -2.73 2.86 -7.35
N CYS A 358 -3.91 2.44 -7.82
CA CYS A 358 -5.08 3.29 -7.95
C CYS A 358 -5.47 3.95 -6.62
N ARG A 359 -5.63 3.15 -5.55
CA ARG A 359 -6.00 3.66 -4.22
C ARG A 359 -4.93 4.58 -3.61
N LEU A 360 -3.65 4.25 -3.75
CA LEU A 360 -2.57 5.03 -3.11
C LEU A 360 -2.26 6.34 -3.85
N LEU A 361 -2.43 6.37 -5.18
CA LEU A 361 -2.23 7.59 -5.98
C LEU A 361 -3.46 8.50 -5.97
N GLY A 362 -4.66 7.91 -5.95
CA GLY A 362 -5.91 8.64 -6.17
C GLY A 362 -5.96 9.36 -7.52
N TYR A 363 -6.99 10.15 -7.75
CA TYR A 363 -7.18 10.86 -9.03
C TYR A 363 -5.99 11.75 -9.41
N GLN A 364 -5.48 12.53 -8.46
CA GLN A 364 -4.38 13.48 -8.71
C GLN A 364 -3.07 12.76 -9.06
N GLY A 365 -2.75 11.66 -8.38
CA GLY A 365 -1.57 10.85 -8.68
C GLY A 365 -1.69 10.12 -10.03
N ILE A 366 -2.87 9.58 -10.36
CA ILE A 366 -3.10 8.93 -11.66
C ILE A 366 -2.96 9.95 -12.80
N ALA A 367 -3.53 11.16 -12.63
CA ALA A 367 -3.47 12.20 -13.64
C ALA A 367 -2.03 12.61 -13.96
N VAL A 368 -1.19 12.89 -12.95
CA VAL A 368 0.21 13.27 -13.19
C VAL A 368 1.01 12.12 -13.82
N VAL A 369 0.79 10.88 -13.39
CA VAL A 369 1.47 9.72 -13.99
C VAL A 369 1.09 9.58 -15.46
N MET A 370 -0.20 9.71 -15.81
CA MET A 370 -0.64 9.69 -17.21
C MET A 370 -0.03 10.82 -18.04
N GLU A 371 0.06 12.04 -17.49
CA GLU A 371 0.69 13.16 -18.18
C GLU A 371 2.18 12.97 -18.43
N GLU A 372 2.93 12.49 -17.43
CA GLU A 372 4.36 12.21 -17.59
C GLU A 372 4.59 11.03 -18.56
N LEU A 373 3.77 9.99 -18.49
CA LEU A 373 3.80 8.87 -19.44
C LEU A 373 3.54 9.33 -20.88
N LEU A 374 2.62 10.28 -21.10
CA LEU A 374 2.43 10.89 -22.42
C LEU A 374 3.69 11.64 -22.91
N LYS A 375 4.45 12.29 -22.01
CA LYS A 375 5.72 12.93 -22.37
C LYS A 375 6.77 11.89 -22.74
N VAL A 376 6.82 10.75 -22.06
CA VAL A 376 7.70 9.61 -22.42
C VAL A 376 7.35 9.09 -23.81
N VAL A 377 6.06 8.84 -24.10
CA VAL A 377 5.60 8.40 -25.43
C VAL A 377 5.95 9.42 -26.50
N LYS A 378 5.73 10.72 -26.24
CA LYS A 378 6.11 11.80 -27.16
C LYS A 378 7.62 11.78 -27.44
N SER A 379 8.44 11.66 -26.41
CA SER A 379 9.90 11.62 -26.54
C SER A 379 10.38 10.42 -27.35
N LEU A 380 9.79 9.24 -27.14
CA LEU A 380 10.13 8.03 -27.89
C LEU A 380 9.67 8.13 -29.34
N LEU A 381 8.41 8.52 -29.57
CA LEU A 381 7.82 8.59 -30.92
C LEU A 381 8.44 9.69 -31.78
N GLN A 382 8.83 10.83 -31.21
CA GLN A 382 9.45 11.94 -31.95
C GLN A 382 10.98 11.91 -31.93
N GLY A 383 11.58 11.09 -31.07
CA GLY A 383 13.03 10.90 -30.96
C GLY A 383 13.47 9.59 -31.61
N THR A 384 13.77 8.59 -30.78
CA THR A 384 14.37 7.32 -31.21
C THR A 384 13.52 6.60 -32.24
N VAL A 385 12.22 6.41 -32.01
CA VAL A 385 11.37 5.65 -32.93
C VAL A 385 11.29 6.36 -34.29
N LEU A 386 11.09 7.67 -34.33
CA LEU A 386 11.07 8.43 -35.58
C LEU A 386 12.38 8.31 -36.36
N GLN A 387 13.52 8.40 -35.67
CA GLN A 387 14.82 8.27 -36.29
C GLN A 387 15.00 6.90 -36.95
N TYR A 388 14.67 5.81 -36.24
CA TYR A 388 14.76 4.46 -36.80
C TYR A 388 13.71 4.22 -37.88
N VAL A 389 12.51 4.81 -37.79
CA VAL A 389 11.51 4.72 -38.87
C VAL A 389 12.04 5.38 -40.14
N LYS A 390 12.65 6.57 -40.06
CA LYS A 390 13.27 7.23 -41.22
C LYS A 390 14.39 6.38 -41.82
N THR A 391 15.32 5.89 -40.99
CA THR A 391 16.42 5.03 -41.44
C THR A 391 15.92 3.75 -42.07
N LEU A 392 14.99 3.03 -41.42
CA LEU A 392 14.49 1.76 -41.93
C LEU A 392 13.61 1.95 -43.17
N MET A 393 12.94 3.09 -43.34
CA MET A 393 12.18 3.39 -44.56
C MET A 393 13.10 3.61 -45.78
N GLU A 394 14.32 4.11 -45.58
CA GLU A 394 15.34 4.19 -46.64
C GLU A 394 15.93 2.81 -46.99
N VAL A 395 15.98 1.90 -46.00
CA VAL A 395 16.41 0.50 -46.18
C VAL A 395 15.31 -0.37 -46.79
N MET A 396 14.03 0.02 -46.66
CA MET A 396 12.92 -0.71 -47.24
C MET A 396 13.00 -0.75 -48.78
N PRO A 397 12.59 -1.86 -49.42
CA PRO A 397 12.51 -1.91 -50.88
C PRO A 397 11.53 -0.86 -51.38
N THR A 398 11.92 -0.04 -52.37
CA THR A 398 11.07 1.05 -52.88
C THR A 398 9.69 0.57 -53.33
N ILE A 399 9.63 -0.64 -53.89
CA ILE A 399 8.42 -1.29 -54.39
C ILE A 399 8.49 -2.78 -54.02
N CYS A 400 7.47 -3.29 -53.33
CA CYS A 400 7.34 -4.70 -52.98
C CYS A 400 5.94 -5.21 -53.35
N ARG A 401 5.84 -5.88 -54.50
CA ARG A 401 4.59 -6.47 -54.98
C ARG A 401 4.23 -7.72 -54.20
N LEU A 402 2.93 -7.96 -54.02
CA LEU A 402 2.44 -9.26 -53.55
C LEU A 402 2.42 -10.24 -54.75
N PRO A 403 3.26 -11.29 -54.77
CA PRO A 403 3.29 -12.20 -55.91
C PRO A 403 1.98 -12.99 -56.02
N ARG A 404 1.58 -13.35 -57.23
CA ARG A 404 0.33 -14.06 -57.45
C ARG A 404 0.36 -15.49 -56.90
N HIS A 405 -0.81 -16.11 -56.74
CA HIS A 405 -0.95 -17.44 -56.15
C HIS A 405 -0.21 -18.52 -56.96
N GLU A 406 0.00 -18.33 -58.26
CA GLU A 406 0.67 -19.29 -59.15
C GLU A 406 2.16 -19.48 -58.83
N TYR A 407 2.80 -18.52 -58.15
CA TYR A 407 4.19 -18.65 -57.69
C TYR A 407 4.35 -19.69 -56.56
N GLY A 408 3.26 -20.04 -55.87
CA GLY A 408 3.25 -20.95 -54.74
C GLY A 408 3.86 -20.36 -53.46
N SER A 409 3.39 -20.82 -52.31
CA SER A 409 3.81 -20.32 -51.00
C SER A 409 5.32 -20.46 -50.71
N PRO A 410 6.06 -21.49 -51.17
CA PRO A 410 7.52 -21.54 -51.02
C PRO A 410 8.25 -20.43 -51.78
N GLY A 411 7.86 -20.18 -53.03
CA GLY A 411 8.44 -19.12 -53.86
C GLY A 411 8.11 -17.72 -53.34
N ILE A 412 6.92 -17.53 -52.76
CA ILE A 412 6.53 -16.27 -52.11
C ILE A 412 7.37 -16.02 -50.84
N LEU A 413 7.62 -17.05 -50.03
CA LEU A 413 8.48 -16.94 -48.86
C LEU A 413 9.92 -16.59 -49.26
N GLU A 414 10.45 -17.24 -50.31
CA GLU A 414 11.78 -16.92 -50.84
C GLU A 414 11.87 -15.47 -51.35
N PHE A 415 10.84 -15.01 -52.07
CA PHE A 415 10.71 -13.64 -52.55
C PHE A 415 10.75 -12.63 -51.42
N PHE A 416 9.92 -12.79 -50.38
CA PHE A 416 9.92 -11.85 -49.24
C PHE A 416 11.23 -11.88 -48.48
N HIS A 417 11.85 -13.05 -48.32
CA HIS A 417 13.15 -13.15 -47.66
C HIS A 417 14.27 -12.47 -48.46
N HIS A 418 14.16 -12.37 -49.79
CA HIS A 418 15.09 -11.59 -50.60
C HIS A 418 14.80 -10.09 -50.52
N GLN A 419 13.53 -9.68 -50.67
CA GLN A 419 13.13 -8.27 -50.67
C GLN A 419 13.32 -7.59 -49.31
N LEU A 420 13.16 -8.32 -48.20
CA LEU A 420 13.24 -7.79 -46.84
C LEU A 420 14.56 -8.14 -46.14
N LYS A 421 15.57 -8.61 -46.88
CA LYS A 421 16.83 -9.10 -46.33
C LYS A 421 17.50 -8.06 -45.41
N ASP A 422 17.56 -6.81 -45.86
CA ASP A 422 18.26 -5.75 -45.13
C ASP A 422 17.53 -5.35 -43.83
N ILE A 423 16.20 -5.55 -43.77
CA ILE A 423 15.42 -5.39 -42.54
C ILE A 423 15.63 -6.59 -41.60
N VAL A 424 15.67 -7.82 -42.14
CA VAL A 424 15.91 -9.05 -41.37
C VAL A 424 17.31 -9.05 -40.72
N GLU A 425 18.31 -8.55 -41.44
CA GLU A 425 19.72 -8.51 -40.99
C GLU A 425 20.06 -7.24 -40.19
N TYR A 426 19.09 -6.32 -39.98
CA TYR A 426 19.32 -5.08 -39.25
C TYR A 426 19.60 -5.34 -37.76
N ALA A 427 20.86 -5.15 -37.35
CA ALA A 427 21.35 -5.55 -36.03
C ALA A 427 20.59 -4.92 -34.85
N GLU A 428 20.20 -3.66 -34.98
CA GLU A 428 19.57 -2.89 -33.90
C GLU A 428 18.03 -2.97 -33.90
N LEU A 429 17.45 -3.80 -34.76
CA LEU A 429 15.99 -3.91 -34.89
C LEU A 429 15.36 -4.39 -33.58
N LYS A 430 15.94 -5.41 -32.95
CA LYS A 430 15.44 -5.95 -31.68
C LYS A 430 15.86 -5.08 -30.49
N THR A 431 17.14 -4.73 -30.41
CA THR A 431 17.71 -4.07 -29.22
C THR A 431 17.26 -2.62 -29.05
N VAL A 432 16.94 -1.91 -30.14
CA VAL A 432 16.56 -0.49 -30.09
C VAL A 432 15.13 -0.28 -30.57
N CYS A 433 14.78 -0.76 -31.77
CA CYS A 433 13.45 -0.48 -32.33
C CYS A 433 12.33 -1.22 -31.58
N PHE A 434 12.43 -2.55 -31.41
CA PHE A 434 11.42 -3.31 -30.67
C PHE A 434 11.40 -2.95 -29.18
N GLN A 435 12.56 -2.65 -28.60
CA GLN A 435 12.70 -2.12 -27.24
C GLN A 435 11.89 -0.83 -27.05
N SER A 436 12.11 0.17 -27.91
CA SER A 436 11.43 1.46 -27.83
C SER A 436 9.92 1.34 -28.06
N LEU A 437 9.51 0.49 -29.03
CA LEU A 437 8.10 0.23 -29.30
C LEU A 437 7.42 -0.48 -28.13
N ARG A 438 8.08 -1.46 -27.49
CA ARG A 438 7.53 -2.10 -26.30
C ARG A 438 7.30 -1.09 -25.17
N GLU A 439 8.21 -0.16 -24.93
CA GLU A 439 8.04 0.89 -23.91
C GLU A 439 6.81 1.76 -24.19
N VAL A 440 6.60 2.14 -25.46
CA VAL A 440 5.37 2.84 -25.89
C VAL A 440 4.12 1.99 -25.62
N GLY A 441 4.15 0.71 -25.97
CA GLY A 441 3.02 -0.19 -25.77
C GLY A 441 2.70 -0.46 -24.30
N ASN A 442 3.71 -0.70 -23.47
CA ASN A 442 3.57 -0.86 -22.03
C ASN A 442 3.00 0.40 -21.38
N THR A 443 3.36 1.59 -21.89
CA THR A 443 2.81 2.87 -21.42
C THR A 443 1.30 2.96 -21.67
N LEU A 444 0.86 2.60 -22.89
CA LEU A 444 -0.56 2.61 -23.25
C LEU A 444 -1.35 1.58 -22.46
N LEU A 445 -0.80 0.38 -22.34
CA LEU A 445 -1.38 -0.69 -21.53
C LEU A 445 -1.51 -0.28 -20.07
N PHE A 446 -0.52 0.42 -19.50
CA PHE A 446 -0.62 0.97 -18.15
C PHE A 446 -1.79 1.95 -18.04
N CYS A 447 -1.94 2.89 -18.98
CA CYS A 447 -3.03 3.86 -18.99
C CYS A 447 -4.41 3.17 -19.08
N LEU A 448 -4.54 2.15 -19.94
CA LEU A 448 -5.76 1.37 -20.08
C LEU A 448 -6.10 0.59 -18.79
N LEU A 449 -5.12 -0.11 -18.22
CA LEU A 449 -5.34 -0.99 -17.06
C LEU A 449 -5.55 -0.21 -15.75
N ILE A 450 -4.92 0.96 -15.60
CA ILE A 450 -5.16 1.81 -14.43
C ILE A 450 -6.55 2.45 -14.49
N GLU A 451 -7.04 2.86 -15.67
CA GLU A 451 -8.41 3.36 -15.85
C GLU A 451 -9.45 2.27 -15.54
N GLN A 452 -9.22 1.04 -15.99
CA GLN A 452 -10.08 -0.10 -15.65
C GLN A 452 -10.12 -0.34 -14.13
N SER A 453 -8.95 -0.25 -13.47
CA SER A 453 -8.85 -0.42 -12.02
C SER A 453 -9.56 0.70 -11.26
N LEU A 454 -9.45 1.94 -11.74
CA LEU A 454 -10.18 3.09 -11.21
C LEU A 454 -11.69 2.92 -11.36
N SER A 455 -12.15 2.46 -12.53
CA SER A 455 -13.58 2.19 -12.75
C SER A 455 -14.13 1.12 -11.80
N LEU A 456 -13.34 0.09 -11.50
CA LEU A 456 -13.70 -0.96 -10.54
C LEU A 456 -13.72 -0.46 -9.09
N GLU A 457 -12.84 0.46 -8.73
CA GLU A 457 -12.82 1.11 -7.41
C GLU A 457 -14.06 2.02 -7.25
N GLU A 458 -14.31 2.88 -8.23
CA GLU A 458 -15.43 3.83 -8.23
C GLU A 458 -16.79 3.14 -8.17
N VAL A 459 -16.99 2.05 -8.93
CA VAL A 459 -18.28 1.33 -8.87
C VAL A 459 -18.50 0.68 -7.51
N CYS A 460 -17.44 0.22 -6.84
CA CYS A 460 -17.54 -0.30 -5.48
C CYS A 460 -17.92 0.81 -4.49
N ASP A 461 -17.35 2.01 -4.63
CA ASP A 461 -17.72 3.17 -3.83
C ASP A 461 -19.19 3.55 -4.02
N LEU A 462 -19.65 3.62 -5.27
CA LEU A 462 -21.05 3.92 -5.61
C LEU A 462 -22.02 2.90 -5.04
N LEU A 463 -21.66 1.61 -5.04
CA LEU A 463 -22.49 0.56 -4.44
C LEU A 463 -22.62 0.73 -2.92
N HIS A 464 -21.57 1.18 -2.23
CA HIS A 464 -21.63 1.48 -0.79
C HIS A 464 -22.35 2.80 -0.49
N ALA A 465 -22.28 3.77 -1.40
CA ALA A 465 -22.97 5.05 -1.29
C ALA A 465 -24.48 4.95 -1.58
N ALA A 466 -24.89 4.03 -2.45
CA ALA A 466 -26.26 3.90 -2.95
C ALA A 466 -27.37 3.96 -1.86
N PRO A 467 -27.27 3.26 -0.71
CA PRO A 467 -28.29 3.33 0.35
C PRO A 467 -28.47 4.73 0.95
N PHE A 468 -27.41 5.54 0.98
CA PHE A 468 -27.41 6.88 1.57
C PHE A 468 -27.82 7.97 0.56
N GLN A 469 -27.80 7.65 -0.74
CA GLN A 469 -28.15 8.53 -1.86
C GLN A 469 -29.51 8.18 -2.48
N ASN A 470 -30.31 7.37 -1.79
CA ASN A 470 -31.65 6.95 -2.24
C ASN A 470 -31.64 6.15 -3.57
N ILE A 471 -30.58 5.40 -3.84
CA ILE A 471 -30.48 4.53 -5.02
C ILE A 471 -30.87 3.11 -4.60
N LEU A 472 -31.97 2.60 -5.16
CA LEU A 472 -32.50 1.28 -4.83
C LEU A 472 -32.47 0.37 -6.07
N PRO A 473 -32.08 -0.91 -5.90
CA PRO A 473 -32.11 -1.86 -7.01
C PRO A 473 -33.56 -2.19 -7.39
N ARG A 474 -33.74 -2.65 -8.63
CA ARG A 474 -35.05 -3.10 -9.12
C ARG A 474 -35.56 -4.28 -8.29
N VAL A 475 -36.77 -4.14 -7.75
CA VAL A 475 -37.40 -5.14 -6.87
C VAL A 475 -38.20 -6.15 -7.69
N HIS A 476 -38.20 -7.41 -7.25
CA HIS A 476 -39.08 -8.44 -7.81
C HIS A 476 -40.57 -8.10 -7.56
N VAL A 477 -41.40 -8.16 -8.61
CA VAL A 477 -42.82 -7.83 -8.60
C VAL A 477 -43.64 -9.11 -8.79
N LYS A 478 -44.53 -9.42 -7.83
CA LYS A 478 -45.44 -10.57 -7.93
C LYS A 478 -46.65 -10.25 -8.80
N GLU A 479 -47.35 -11.27 -9.28
CA GLU A 479 -48.60 -11.11 -10.04
C GLU A 479 -49.63 -10.32 -9.23
N GLY A 480 -50.19 -9.26 -9.84
CA GLY A 480 -51.09 -8.30 -9.18
C GLY A 480 -50.41 -7.10 -8.49
N GLU A 481 -49.08 -7.04 -8.42
CA GLU A 481 -48.34 -5.88 -7.90
C GLU A 481 -47.88 -4.93 -9.03
N ARG A 482 -47.82 -3.63 -8.74
CA ARG A 482 -47.20 -2.63 -9.63
C ARG A 482 -45.81 -2.27 -9.14
N LEU A 483 -44.82 -2.24 -10.04
CA LEU A 483 -43.43 -1.90 -9.73
C LEU A 483 -43.32 -0.55 -9.01
N GLU A 484 -43.98 0.48 -9.54
CA GLU A 484 -43.94 1.84 -8.99
C GLU A 484 -44.43 1.90 -7.53
N ALA A 485 -45.54 1.22 -7.23
CA ALA A 485 -46.10 1.20 -5.88
C ALA A 485 -45.15 0.49 -4.90
N LYS A 486 -44.47 -0.56 -5.35
CA LYS A 486 -43.50 -1.31 -4.53
C LYS A 486 -42.21 -0.53 -4.31
N MET A 487 -41.71 0.15 -5.35
CA MET A 487 -40.54 1.03 -5.27
C MET A 487 -40.78 2.17 -4.29
N LYS A 488 -41.93 2.86 -4.35
CA LYS A 488 -42.29 3.94 -3.39
C LYS A 488 -42.37 3.45 -1.94
N ARG A 489 -42.89 2.24 -1.71
CA ARG A 489 -42.91 1.63 -0.37
C ARG A 489 -41.49 1.34 0.13
N LEU A 490 -40.61 0.88 -0.76
CA LEU A 490 -39.22 0.60 -0.41
C LEU A 490 -38.41 1.88 -0.15
N GLU A 491 -38.63 2.91 -0.96
CA GLU A 491 -38.10 4.25 -0.75
C GLU A 491 -38.53 4.81 0.61
N SER A 492 -39.81 4.66 0.98
CA SER A 492 -40.32 5.06 2.30
C SER A 492 -39.63 4.31 3.45
N LYS A 493 -39.29 3.02 3.26
CA LYS A 493 -38.57 2.21 4.24
C LYS A 493 -37.14 2.71 4.47
N TYR A 494 -36.45 3.13 3.40
CA TYR A 494 -35.05 3.58 3.46
C TYR A 494 -34.87 5.09 3.56
N ALA A 495 -35.95 5.87 3.53
CA ALA A 495 -35.92 7.32 3.75
C ALA A 495 -35.10 7.77 4.98
N PRO A 496 -35.06 7.04 6.13
CA PRO A 496 -34.21 7.42 7.26
C PRO A 496 -32.70 7.35 6.99
N LEU A 497 -32.26 6.61 5.97
CA LEU A 497 -30.84 6.50 5.58
C LEU A 497 -30.41 7.60 4.61
N HIS A 498 -31.36 8.31 3.99
CA HIS A 498 -31.07 9.33 2.99
C HIS A 498 -30.37 10.53 3.67
N LEU A 499 -29.07 10.65 3.41
CA LEU A 499 -28.17 11.46 4.23
C LEU A 499 -28.44 12.96 4.12
N VAL A 500 -28.52 13.50 2.89
CA VAL A 500 -28.67 14.94 2.66
C VAL A 500 -29.99 15.46 3.25
N PRO A 501 -31.18 14.87 2.98
CA PRO A 501 -32.42 15.34 3.59
C PRO A 501 -32.44 15.21 5.13
N LEU A 502 -31.76 14.21 5.68
CA LEU A 502 -31.64 14.05 7.13
C LEU A 502 -30.85 15.20 7.75
N ILE A 503 -29.72 15.60 7.14
CA ILE A 503 -28.90 16.72 7.59
C ILE A 503 -29.61 18.05 7.32
N GLU A 504 -30.34 18.20 6.22
CA GLU A 504 -31.16 19.40 5.97
C GLU A 504 -32.25 19.61 7.03
N ARG A 505 -32.77 18.53 7.60
CA ARG A 505 -33.79 18.60 8.65
C ARG A 505 -33.22 18.87 10.05
N LEU A 506 -32.04 18.33 10.36
CA LEU A 506 -31.50 18.30 11.74
C LEU A 506 -30.18 19.04 11.93
N GLY A 507 -29.47 19.34 10.85
CA GLY A 507 -28.12 19.90 10.87
C GLY A 507 -28.08 21.42 10.79
N THR A 508 -26.88 21.95 11.02
CA THR A 508 -26.59 23.39 10.87
C THR A 508 -26.38 23.77 9.40
N PRO A 509 -26.47 25.07 9.03
CA PRO A 509 -26.19 25.50 7.66
C PRO A 509 -24.81 25.08 7.13
N GLN A 510 -23.80 25.04 8.02
CA GLN A 510 -22.44 24.58 7.69
C GLN A 510 -22.43 23.07 7.37
N GLN A 511 -23.12 22.26 8.17
CA GLN A 511 -23.23 20.81 7.94
C GLN A 511 -23.98 20.51 6.64
N ILE A 512 -25.02 21.27 6.32
CA ILE A 512 -25.78 21.12 5.06
C ILE A 512 -24.89 21.40 3.86
N ALA A 513 -24.12 22.50 3.88
CA ALA A 513 -23.20 22.83 2.79
C ALA A 513 -22.17 21.72 2.56
N ILE A 514 -21.51 21.27 3.63
CA ILE A 514 -20.52 20.18 3.59
C ILE A 514 -21.15 18.88 3.09
N ALA A 515 -22.36 18.53 3.54
CA ALA A 515 -23.05 17.32 3.14
C ALA A 515 -23.41 17.32 1.65
N ARG A 516 -23.84 18.47 1.11
CA ARG A 516 -24.16 18.61 -0.32
C ARG A 516 -22.91 18.49 -1.19
N GLU A 517 -21.80 19.10 -0.78
CA GLU A 517 -20.52 18.95 -1.49
C GLU A 517 -20.02 17.50 -1.42
N GLY A 518 -20.08 16.86 -0.24
CA GLY A 518 -19.69 15.46 -0.08
C GLY A 518 -20.54 14.49 -0.90
N ASP A 519 -21.86 14.73 -0.98
CA ASP A 519 -22.76 13.94 -1.82
C ASP A 519 -22.42 14.07 -3.31
N LEU A 520 -22.10 15.29 -3.76
CA LEU A 520 -21.71 15.59 -5.13
C LEU A 520 -20.44 14.82 -5.53
N LEU A 521 -19.38 14.92 -4.71
CA LEU A 521 -18.13 14.20 -4.93
C LEU A 521 -18.27 12.67 -4.87
N THR A 522 -19.27 12.17 -4.14
CA THR A 522 -19.52 10.73 -4.00
C THR A 522 -20.25 10.17 -5.23
N LYS A 523 -21.24 10.89 -5.77
CA LYS A 523 -22.03 10.42 -6.93
C LYS A 523 -21.35 10.68 -8.28
N GLU A 524 -20.55 11.74 -8.39
CA GLU A 524 -19.85 12.09 -9.63
C GLU A 524 -18.51 11.36 -9.69
N ARG A 525 -18.48 10.23 -10.41
CA ARG A 525 -17.28 9.41 -10.65
C ARG A 525 -17.03 9.27 -12.15
N LEU A 526 -15.80 8.96 -12.57
CA LEU A 526 -15.46 8.85 -13.99
C LEU A 526 -16.26 7.73 -14.67
N CYS A 527 -16.46 6.60 -13.98
CA CYS A 527 -17.25 5.46 -14.47
C CYS A 527 -18.72 5.78 -14.79
N CYS A 528 -19.23 6.96 -14.41
CA CYS A 528 -20.60 7.40 -14.73
C CYS A 528 -20.79 7.86 -16.18
N GLY A 529 -19.71 8.02 -16.97
CA GLY A 529 -19.82 8.38 -18.39
C GLY A 529 -18.59 9.03 -19.02
N LEU A 530 -17.44 9.01 -18.35
CA LEU A 530 -16.18 9.56 -18.86
C LEU A 530 -15.18 8.43 -19.10
N SER A 531 -14.33 8.58 -20.12
CA SER A 531 -13.20 7.69 -20.37
C SER A 531 -11.93 8.50 -20.66
N MET A 532 -10.80 8.06 -20.10
CA MET A 532 -9.51 8.72 -20.25
C MET A 532 -8.74 8.17 -21.45
N PHE A 533 -8.84 6.87 -21.73
CA PHE A 533 -8.05 6.20 -22.75
C PHE A 533 -8.26 6.81 -24.14
N GLU A 534 -9.49 7.18 -24.48
CA GLU A 534 -9.78 7.92 -25.73
C GLU A 534 -8.96 9.21 -25.85
N VAL A 535 -8.93 10.03 -24.79
CA VAL A 535 -8.15 11.27 -24.75
C VAL A 535 -6.65 11.00 -24.88
N ILE A 536 -6.14 9.93 -24.26
CA ILE A 536 -4.76 9.49 -24.41
C ILE A 536 -4.46 9.18 -25.89
N LEU A 537 -5.31 8.41 -26.56
CA LEU A 537 -5.14 8.05 -27.97
C LEU A 537 -5.14 9.30 -28.88
N THR A 538 -6.09 10.21 -28.69
CA THR A 538 -6.17 11.47 -29.47
C THR A 538 -4.92 12.33 -29.27
N ARG A 539 -4.38 12.43 -28.05
CA ARG A 539 -3.14 13.17 -27.80
C ARG A 539 -1.94 12.49 -28.46
N VAL A 540 -1.83 11.16 -28.39
CA VAL A 540 -0.73 10.44 -29.05
C VAL A 540 -0.77 10.60 -30.57
N GLN A 541 -1.96 10.73 -31.17
CA GLN A 541 -2.09 11.00 -32.61
C GLN A 541 -1.36 12.28 -33.02
N THR A 542 -1.40 13.34 -32.19
CA THR A 542 -0.70 14.61 -32.44
C THR A 542 0.82 14.49 -32.38
N PHE A 543 1.37 13.35 -31.92
CA PHE A 543 2.82 13.14 -31.92
C PHE A 543 3.33 12.61 -33.26
N LEU A 544 2.43 12.18 -34.17
CA LEU A 544 2.70 11.55 -35.46
C LEU A 544 2.51 12.52 -36.65
N ASP A 545 3.00 13.76 -36.52
CA ASP A 545 2.83 14.81 -37.54
C ASP A 545 3.87 14.74 -38.68
N ASP A 546 5.01 14.09 -38.46
CA ASP A 546 6.07 13.97 -39.48
C ASP A 546 5.54 13.26 -40.75
N ALA A 547 5.91 13.78 -41.92
CA ALA A 547 5.42 13.28 -43.20
C ALA A 547 5.81 11.80 -43.44
N ILE A 548 6.91 11.31 -42.84
CA ILE A 548 7.38 9.93 -43.01
C ILE A 548 6.34 8.89 -42.57
N TRP A 549 5.46 9.22 -41.61
CA TRP A 549 4.44 8.29 -41.12
C TRP A 549 3.39 7.94 -42.19
N ARG A 550 3.03 8.93 -43.02
CA ARG A 550 1.98 8.84 -44.06
C ARG A 550 2.54 8.69 -45.47
N GLY A 551 3.81 9.05 -45.68
CA GLY A 551 4.43 9.05 -47.00
C GLY A 551 3.88 10.13 -47.94
N PRO A 552 4.34 10.14 -49.20
CA PRO A 552 3.87 11.06 -50.24
C PRO A 552 2.45 10.71 -50.70
N LEU A 553 1.84 11.54 -51.55
CA LEU A 553 0.56 11.23 -52.17
C LEU A 553 0.67 10.04 -53.15
N PRO A 554 -0.35 9.18 -53.25
CA PRO A 554 -0.31 7.99 -54.09
C PRO A 554 -0.38 8.31 -55.58
N SER A 555 0.42 7.58 -56.36
CA SER A 555 0.57 7.69 -57.82
C SER A 555 -0.77 7.57 -58.57
N ASN A 556 -1.64 6.67 -58.10
CA ASN A 556 -2.96 6.41 -58.68
C ASN A 556 -4.06 7.37 -58.19
N GLY A 557 -3.72 8.32 -57.31
CA GLY A 557 -4.67 9.26 -56.70
C GLY A 557 -5.63 8.64 -55.68
N VAL A 558 -5.48 7.36 -55.32
CA VAL A 558 -6.36 6.62 -54.39
C VAL A 558 -5.59 6.17 -53.14
N MET A 559 -4.65 5.23 -53.30
CA MET A 559 -3.85 4.64 -52.23
C MET A 559 -2.58 4.00 -52.78
N HIS A 560 -1.53 3.92 -51.96
CA HIS A 560 -0.33 3.16 -52.31
C HIS A 560 -0.64 1.68 -52.33
N VAL A 561 -0.07 0.95 -53.29
CA VAL A 561 -0.33 -0.48 -53.45
C VAL A 561 0.96 -1.26 -53.43
N ASP A 562 1.92 -0.94 -54.29
CA ASP A 562 3.19 -1.67 -54.33
C ASP A 562 4.31 -0.89 -53.61
N GLU A 563 4.14 0.42 -53.47
CA GLU A 563 5.08 1.35 -52.85
C GLU A 563 5.19 1.11 -51.33
N CYS A 564 6.43 1.06 -50.82
CA CYS A 564 6.70 0.89 -49.39
C CYS A 564 7.08 2.22 -48.73
N VAL A 565 6.14 3.16 -48.68
CA VAL A 565 6.36 4.53 -48.21
C VAL A 565 5.53 4.92 -46.99
N GLU A 566 4.65 4.03 -46.53
CA GLU A 566 3.77 4.22 -45.36
C GLU A 566 4.25 3.37 -44.18
N PHE A 567 4.03 3.82 -42.94
CA PHE A 567 4.48 3.09 -41.74
C PHE A 567 3.99 1.64 -41.68
N HIS A 568 2.73 1.36 -42.05
CA HIS A 568 2.21 -0.01 -42.03
C HIS A 568 3.01 -0.99 -42.90
N ARG A 569 3.64 -0.51 -43.99
CA ARG A 569 4.53 -1.34 -44.83
C ARG A 569 5.83 -1.70 -44.11
N LEU A 570 6.41 -0.76 -43.39
CA LEU A 570 7.56 -1.02 -42.52
C LEU A 570 7.15 -1.99 -41.39
N TRP A 571 5.97 -1.82 -40.80
CA TRP A 571 5.46 -2.76 -39.80
C TRP A 571 5.25 -4.16 -40.37
N SER A 572 4.76 -4.30 -41.61
CA SER A 572 4.68 -5.60 -42.30
C SER A 572 6.04 -6.27 -42.46
N ALA A 573 7.11 -5.49 -42.71
CA ALA A 573 8.47 -6.01 -42.74
C ALA A 573 8.95 -6.45 -41.35
N MET A 574 8.69 -5.66 -40.31
CA MET A 574 8.97 -6.04 -38.91
C MET A 574 8.20 -7.30 -38.50
N GLN A 575 6.93 -7.41 -38.92
CA GLN A 575 6.09 -8.59 -38.73
C GLN A 575 6.65 -9.82 -39.40
N PHE A 576 7.18 -9.67 -40.61
CA PHE A 576 7.91 -10.74 -41.27
C PHE A 576 9.08 -11.21 -40.40
N VAL A 577 9.91 -10.31 -39.88
CA VAL A 577 11.04 -10.67 -39.02
C VAL A 577 10.60 -11.43 -37.76
N TYR A 578 9.62 -10.92 -37.01
CA TYR A 578 9.25 -11.53 -35.73
C TYR A 578 8.38 -12.80 -35.86
N CYS A 579 7.83 -13.05 -37.05
CA CYS A 579 7.15 -14.29 -37.39
C CYS A 579 8.13 -15.44 -37.73
N ILE A 580 9.37 -15.13 -38.15
CA ILE A 580 10.39 -16.15 -38.45
C ILE A 580 10.59 -17.06 -37.23
N PRO A 581 10.39 -18.39 -37.36
CA PRO A 581 10.65 -19.33 -36.29
C PRO A 581 12.15 -19.34 -35.92
N VAL A 582 12.44 -19.20 -34.64
CA VAL A 582 13.80 -19.31 -34.08
C VAL A 582 14.10 -20.74 -33.62
N GLY A 583 15.37 -21.02 -33.30
CA GLY A 583 15.79 -22.32 -32.78
C GLY A 583 15.08 -22.69 -31.47
N THR A 584 15.02 -23.99 -31.14
CA THR A 584 14.33 -24.48 -29.93
C THR A 584 14.88 -23.94 -28.60
N HIS A 585 16.11 -23.44 -28.60
CA HIS A 585 16.79 -22.86 -27.43
C HIS A 585 16.97 -21.34 -27.52
N GLU A 586 16.39 -20.71 -28.54
CA GLU A 586 16.42 -19.26 -28.71
C GLU A 586 15.12 -18.64 -28.20
N PHE A 587 15.21 -17.43 -27.64
CA PHE A 587 14.05 -16.72 -27.14
C PHE A 587 13.26 -16.07 -28.28
N THR A 588 11.94 -16.22 -28.24
CA THR A 588 11.04 -15.62 -29.22
C THR A 588 10.76 -14.14 -28.92
N VAL A 589 10.19 -13.41 -29.90
CA VAL A 589 9.84 -11.99 -29.71
C VAL A 589 8.85 -11.81 -28.55
N GLU A 590 7.88 -12.72 -28.43
CA GLU A 590 6.85 -12.66 -27.40
C GLU A 590 7.39 -12.96 -26.00
N GLN A 591 8.48 -13.72 -25.88
CA GLN A 591 9.20 -13.92 -24.61
C GLN A 591 10.03 -12.69 -24.21
N CYS A 592 10.61 -12.00 -25.19
CA CYS A 592 11.48 -10.83 -24.97
C CYS A 592 10.73 -9.51 -24.79
N PHE A 593 9.59 -9.33 -25.47
CA PHE A 593 8.86 -8.06 -25.50
C PHE A 593 7.39 -8.17 -25.10
N GLY A 594 6.81 -9.36 -25.07
CA GLY A 594 5.37 -9.56 -24.85
C GLY A 594 4.51 -8.83 -25.87
N ASP A 595 3.23 -8.66 -25.52
CA ASP A 595 2.24 -8.05 -26.40
C ASP A 595 2.43 -6.51 -26.54
N GLY A 596 3.22 -5.89 -25.65
CA GLY A 596 3.48 -4.45 -25.67
C GLY A 596 4.06 -3.98 -27.00
N LEU A 597 4.92 -4.78 -27.64
CA LEU A 597 5.44 -4.49 -28.98
C LEU A 597 4.31 -4.34 -30.01
N ASN A 598 3.39 -5.30 -30.05
CA ASN A 598 2.26 -5.30 -30.98
C ASN A 598 1.27 -4.18 -30.67
N TRP A 599 1.04 -3.86 -29.39
CA TRP A 599 0.21 -2.73 -28.98
C TRP A 599 0.71 -1.40 -29.54
N ALA A 600 2.02 -1.15 -29.51
CA ALA A 600 2.59 0.07 -30.10
C ALA A 600 2.51 0.10 -31.63
N GLY A 601 2.87 -0.99 -32.31
CA GLY A 601 2.78 -1.06 -33.77
C GLY A 601 1.35 -0.88 -34.28
N CYS A 602 0.40 -1.60 -33.69
CA CYS A 602 -1.01 -1.49 -34.04
C CYS A 602 -1.59 -0.12 -33.67
N LEU A 603 -1.17 0.49 -32.55
CA LEU A 603 -1.55 1.87 -32.21
C LEU A 603 -1.19 2.83 -33.34
N ILE A 604 0.08 2.85 -33.76
CA ILE A 604 0.54 3.79 -34.77
C ILE A 604 -0.26 3.60 -36.08
N ILE A 605 -0.48 2.34 -36.50
CA ILE A 605 -1.28 2.02 -37.68
C ILE A 605 -2.73 2.51 -37.54
N ALA A 606 -3.36 2.31 -36.38
CA ALA A 606 -4.73 2.72 -36.12
C ALA A 606 -4.88 4.25 -36.12
N LEU A 607 -3.97 4.97 -35.43
CA LEU A 607 -3.99 6.43 -35.35
C LEU A 607 -3.70 7.12 -36.69
N LEU A 608 -2.93 6.47 -37.57
CA LEU A 608 -2.69 6.92 -38.95
C LEU A 608 -3.82 6.53 -39.91
N ARG A 609 -4.86 5.82 -39.44
CA ARG A 609 -5.96 5.25 -40.25
C ARG A 609 -5.47 4.31 -41.37
N GLN A 610 -4.34 3.60 -41.15
CA GLN A 610 -3.71 2.69 -42.12
C GLN A 610 -4.14 1.21 -41.95
N HIS A 611 -4.94 0.88 -40.93
CA HIS A 611 -5.34 -0.50 -40.59
C HIS A 611 -5.92 -1.29 -41.78
N ARG A 612 -6.88 -0.71 -42.53
CA ARG A 612 -7.49 -1.42 -43.67
C ARG A 612 -6.50 -1.71 -44.80
N GLN A 613 -5.52 -0.83 -45.00
CA GLN A 613 -4.48 -1.02 -46.02
C GLN A 613 -3.51 -2.10 -45.57
N PHE A 614 -3.12 -2.08 -44.29
CA PHE A 614 -2.30 -3.12 -43.67
C PHE A 614 -2.91 -4.52 -43.85
N ASP A 615 -4.19 -4.70 -43.52
CA ASP A 615 -4.87 -6.00 -43.64
C ASP A 615 -4.84 -6.59 -45.06
N VAL A 616 -4.92 -5.71 -46.06
CA VAL A 616 -4.92 -6.09 -47.48
C VAL A 616 -3.50 -6.36 -47.98
N LEU A 617 -2.55 -5.53 -47.56
CA LEU A 617 -1.23 -5.43 -48.17
C LEU A 617 -0.10 -6.12 -47.38
N ASP A 618 -0.37 -6.59 -46.16
CA ASP A 618 0.64 -7.23 -45.32
C ASP A 618 1.27 -8.49 -45.95
N PHE A 619 2.60 -8.55 -45.92
CA PHE A 619 3.38 -9.63 -46.56
C PHE A 619 3.09 -11.00 -45.93
N CYS A 620 2.98 -11.05 -44.60
CA CYS A 620 2.71 -12.28 -43.87
C CYS A 620 1.28 -12.77 -44.08
N TYR A 621 0.30 -11.87 -44.06
CA TYR A 621 -1.11 -12.22 -44.29
C TYR A 621 -1.30 -12.76 -45.71
N HIS A 622 -0.58 -12.20 -46.69
CA HIS A 622 -0.56 -12.73 -48.06
C HIS A 622 0.08 -14.13 -48.12
N LEU A 623 1.25 -14.33 -47.50
CA LEU A 623 1.89 -15.65 -47.44
C LEU A 623 0.98 -16.71 -46.81
N LEU A 624 0.33 -16.39 -45.69
CA LEU A 624 -0.64 -17.25 -45.03
C LEU A 624 -1.82 -17.60 -45.93
N LYS A 625 -2.35 -16.61 -46.68
CA LYS A 625 -3.46 -16.79 -47.61
C LYS A 625 -3.11 -17.76 -48.73
N VAL A 626 -1.92 -17.63 -49.32
CA VAL A 626 -1.47 -18.54 -50.39
C VAL A 626 -1.13 -19.94 -49.86
N GLN A 627 -0.47 -20.03 -48.70
CA GLN A 627 -0.14 -21.33 -48.09
C GLN A 627 -1.40 -22.12 -47.70
N LYS A 628 -2.45 -21.44 -47.23
CA LYS A 628 -3.75 -22.07 -46.97
C LYS A 628 -4.42 -22.61 -48.25
N HIS A 629 -4.15 -21.98 -49.39
CA HIS A 629 -4.70 -22.38 -50.68
C HIS A 629 -3.95 -23.58 -51.29
N ASP A 630 -2.61 -23.55 -51.30
CA ASP A 630 -1.80 -24.60 -51.93
C ASP A 630 -1.38 -25.75 -51.01
N GLY A 631 -1.44 -25.54 -49.69
CA GLY A 631 -1.12 -26.56 -48.67
C GLY A 631 0.34 -27.00 -48.63
N LYS A 632 1.26 -26.29 -49.29
CA LYS A 632 2.68 -26.69 -49.37
C LYS A 632 3.40 -26.50 -48.03
N ASP A 633 4.41 -27.32 -47.80
CA ASP A 633 5.30 -27.25 -46.64
C ASP A 633 6.73 -27.59 -47.05
N GLU A 634 7.56 -26.56 -47.16
CA GLU A 634 8.97 -26.65 -47.55
C GLU A 634 9.81 -25.83 -46.57
N VAL A 635 11.11 -26.11 -46.51
CA VAL A 635 12.07 -25.33 -45.72
C VAL A 635 12.82 -24.38 -46.66
N ILE A 636 12.54 -23.09 -46.55
CA ILE A 636 13.11 -22.05 -47.43
C ILE A 636 14.03 -21.17 -46.60
N LYS A 637 15.33 -21.10 -46.96
CA LYS A 637 16.36 -20.36 -46.19
C LYS A 637 16.32 -20.66 -44.68
N ASN A 638 16.26 -21.95 -44.32
CA ASN A 638 16.13 -22.44 -42.94
C ASN A 638 14.81 -22.06 -42.22
N VAL A 639 13.84 -21.50 -42.93
CA VAL A 639 12.51 -21.19 -42.40
C VAL A 639 11.52 -22.30 -42.78
N PRO A 640 11.06 -23.12 -41.83
CA PRO A 640 9.99 -24.09 -42.09
C PRO A 640 8.67 -23.36 -42.35
N LEU A 641 8.17 -23.45 -43.59
CA LEU A 641 7.01 -22.70 -44.06
C LEU A 641 5.78 -22.94 -43.19
N LYS A 642 5.49 -24.20 -42.80
CA LYS A 642 4.35 -24.50 -41.93
C LYS A 642 4.40 -23.80 -40.58
N LYS A 643 5.56 -23.81 -39.90
CA LYS A 643 5.72 -23.12 -38.60
C LYS A 643 5.65 -21.60 -38.76
N MET A 644 6.18 -21.06 -39.85
CA MET A 644 6.09 -19.64 -40.17
C MET A 644 4.62 -19.19 -40.27
N VAL A 645 3.80 -19.87 -41.08
CA VAL A 645 2.40 -19.49 -41.26
C VAL A 645 1.54 -19.73 -40.02
N GLU A 646 1.89 -20.72 -39.19
CA GLU A 646 1.26 -20.93 -37.88
C GLU A 646 1.54 -19.74 -36.94
N ARG A 647 2.80 -19.27 -36.86
CA ARG A 647 3.16 -18.06 -36.11
C ARG A 647 2.47 -16.81 -36.66
N ILE A 648 2.45 -16.62 -37.98
CA ILE A 648 1.72 -15.52 -38.63
C ILE A 648 0.26 -15.51 -38.20
N ARG A 649 -0.41 -16.67 -38.20
CA ARG A 649 -1.81 -16.75 -37.78
C ARG A 649 -2.02 -16.34 -36.31
N LYS A 650 -1.06 -16.60 -35.43
CA LYS A 650 -1.14 -16.16 -34.02
C LYS A 650 -1.03 -14.64 -33.91
N PHE A 651 -0.05 -14.03 -34.57
CA PHE A 651 0.09 -12.56 -34.58
C PHE A 651 -1.05 -11.87 -35.31
N GLN A 652 -1.62 -12.48 -36.35
CA GLN A 652 -2.83 -11.98 -37.00
C GLN A 652 -3.99 -11.87 -36.00
N ILE A 653 -4.26 -12.95 -35.23
CA ILE A 653 -5.33 -12.93 -34.21
C ILE A 653 -5.05 -11.85 -33.15
N LEU A 654 -3.80 -11.73 -32.70
CA LEU A 654 -3.40 -10.71 -31.72
C LEU A 654 -3.61 -9.29 -32.26
N ASN A 655 -3.16 -9.01 -33.49
CA ASN A 655 -3.33 -7.70 -34.11
C ASN A 655 -4.82 -7.37 -34.30
N ASP A 656 -5.62 -8.31 -34.80
CA ASP A 656 -7.06 -8.14 -35.01
C ASP A 656 -7.77 -7.81 -33.68
N GLU A 657 -7.37 -8.44 -32.57
CA GLU A 657 -7.89 -8.14 -31.23
C GLU A 657 -7.50 -6.73 -30.78
N ILE A 658 -6.23 -6.35 -30.92
CA ILE A 658 -5.73 -5.02 -30.54
C ILE A 658 -6.43 -3.94 -31.37
N PHE A 659 -6.52 -4.09 -32.69
CA PHE A 659 -7.23 -3.16 -33.55
C PHE A 659 -8.71 -3.06 -33.18
N GLY A 660 -9.37 -4.18 -32.89
CA GLY A 660 -10.76 -4.19 -32.43
C GLY A 660 -10.97 -3.38 -31.13
N ILE A 661 -10.01 -3.44 -30.20
CA ILE A 661 -10.03 -2.65 -28.97
C ILE A 661 -9.78 -1.17 -29.27
N LEU A 662 -8.72 -0.84 -30.02
CA LEU A 662 -8.36 0.54 -30.34
C LEU A 662 -9.48 1.25 -31.13
N ASP A 663 -10.04 0.61 -32.15
CA ASP A 663 -11.14 1.15 -32.94
C ASP A 663 -12.41 1.36 -32.10
N LYS A 664 -12.64 0.55 -31.05
CA LYS A 664 -13.77 0.72 -30.14
C LYS A 664 -13.63 2.00 -29.31
N TYR A 665 -12.42 2.29 -28.81
CA TYR A 665 -12.16 3.51 -28.03
C TYR A 665 -11.99 4.76 -28.90
N LEU A 666 -11.59 4.62 -30.18
CA LEU A 666 -11.51 5.76 -31.10
C LEU A 666 -12.88 6.22 -31.62
N LYS A 667 -13.90 5.35 -31.58
CA LYS A 667 -15.26 5.64 -32.06
C LYS A 667 -16.22 6.15 -30.99
N SER A 668 -15.87 6.06 -29.70
CA SER A 668 -16.76 6.46 -28.59
C SER A 668 -17.06 7.96 -28.53
N GLY A 669 -16.23 8.81 -29.16
CA GLY A 669 -16.43 10.26 -29.25
C GLY A 669 -17.24 10.77 -30.44
N GLU A 670 -17.57 9.92 -31.43
CA GLU A 670 -18.47 10.30 -32.52
C GLU A 670 -19.92 10.21 -32.03
N GLY A 671 -20.37 11.23 -31.30
CA GLY A 671 -21.79 11.39 -30.98
C GLY A 671 -22.64 11.46 -32.27
N GLU A 672 -23.92 11.08 -32.18
CA GLU A 672 -24.90 11.00 -33.29
C GLU A 672 -25.11 12.29 -34.13
N ASN A 673 -24.34 13.36 -33.87
CA ASN A 673 -24.44 14.67 -34.50
C ASN A 673 -23.18 15.11 -35.29
N THR A 674 -22.23 14.23 -35.61
CA THR A 674 -21.19 14.56 -36.59
C THR A 674 -21.81 14.67 -38.00
N PRO A 675 -21.62 15.79 -38.72
CA PRO A 675 -22.02 15.86 -40.12
C PRO A 675 -21.28 14.77 -40.88
N VAL A 676 -21.98 14.08 -41.80
CA VAL A 676 -21.45 12.99 -42.64
C VAL A 676 -19.99 13.30 -43.02
N GLU A 677 -19.03 12.53 -42.47
CA GLU A 677 -17.60 12.74 -42.74
C GLU A 677 -17.40 12.84 -44.26
N HIS A 678 -16.73 13.90 -44.73
CA HIS A 678 -16.52 14.13 -46.15
C HIS A 678 -15.64 13.01 -46.74
N VAL A 679 -16.24 12.11 -47.52
CA VAL A 679 -15.52 11.08 -48.25
C VAL A 679 -15.02 11.66 -49.57
N ARG A 680 -13.75 11.40 -49.92
CA ARG A 680 -13.17 11.81 -51.20
C ARG A 680 -13.92 11.15 -52.36
N CYS A 681 -14.54 11.95 -53.22
CA CYS A 681 -15.21 11.49 -54.44
C CYS A 681 -14.26 11.45 -55.64
N PHE A 682 -14.51 10.55 -56.58
CA PHE A 682 -13.82 10.48 -57.86
C PHE A 682 -14.75 10.94 -58.97
N GLN A 683 -14.22 11.70 -59.93
CA GLN A 683 -14.98 12.17 -61.08
C GLN A 683 -15.25 11.00 -62.05
N PRO A 684 -16.47 10.86 -62.58
CA PRO A 684 -16.73 9.90 -63.65
C PRO A 684 -15.94 10.29 -64.92
N PRO A 685 -15.74 9.36 -65.87
CA PRO A 685 -15.11 9.69 -67.14
C PRO A 685 -15.87 10.84 -67.82
N ILE A 686 -15.23 11.98 -68.00
CA ILE A 686 -15.81 13.13 -68.72
C ILE A 686 -15.60 12.92 -70.22
N HIS A 687 -16.70 12.97 -70.97
CA HIS A 687 -16.65 12.92 -72.42
C HIS A 687 -15.93 14.16 -72.97
N GLN A 688 -15.02 13.98 -73.94
CA GLN A 688 -14.14 15.04 -74.45
C GLN A 688 -14.90 16.28 -74.95
N SER A 689 -16.14 16.12 -75.41
CA SER A 689 -17.02 17.22 -75.85
C SER A 689 -17.45 18.19 -74.75
N LEU A 690 -17.32 17.80 -73.47
CA LEU A 690 -17.68 18.61 -72.30
C LEU A 690 -16.45 19.09 -71.52
N ALA A 691 -15.25 18.56 -71.82
CA ALA A 691 -13.99 18.86 -71.13
C ALA A 691 -13.28 20.12 -71.64
N SER A 692 -13.74 20.69 -72.77
CA SER A 692 -13.11 21.83 -73.47
C SER A 692 -13.90 23.14 -73.36
N ASN A 693 -14.96 23.19 -72.53
CA ASN A 693 -15.70 24.40 -72.18
C ASN A 693 -15.32 24.93 -70.80
#